data_AF-A0A1G9QHS1-F1
#
_entry.id   AF-A0A1G9QHS1-F1
#
_cell.length_a   1.000
_cell.length_b   1.000
_cell.length_c   1.000
_cell.angle_alpha   90.00
_cell.angle_beta   90.00
_cell.angle_gamma   90.00
#
_symmetry.space_group_name_H-M   'P 1'
#
loop_
_entity.id
_entity.type
_entity.pdbx_description
1 polymer ?
#
loop_
_entity_poly.entity_id
_entity_poly.type
_entity_poly.pdbx_seq_one_letter_code
_entity_poly.pdbx_strand_id
1 'polypeptide(L)'
;MTIKGLNLLFQSNRSKLTCTYKCGNACWGECTNTSDNVYFGDVVSRRGVLKSFGLGVVTVGGGAALVACGAEPGDGAATATATTDGSSTAAEKDVKALEGMQFEAVEPNTEDKVVVPAGYATGVLIAWGDPVYEDAPEFDPNNQTAKDAERQFGFNNDFAGLMEHPTDKNRLVYVCSHEYTTEPHMFPGYDAENPTDEQINIGLANHGHTILEVSKVGDSGELKREFGPLNRRITANTEFELRGPAAGSDLVKTGADATGTKVMGTLNNCAGGMTPWGTFLSGEENFDQYFANAAAVQGERAAEDVKRFGVEDEASERKWERLHDRFDLAKEPNEFNRFGYIVEINPLDPESTPVKHSSMGRFKHEAGNVHVAKDGTVVCYSGDDSRFEYIYKFVSSKKVKEGDLAHNMTILDEGTLYVASLEGNSPESEITGDGDLPSDGQFDGTGTWHKLLTVTADGAESHVDGFTPEEVAVYTRFAADKVGATKMDRPEDFQVNPVNEKLYLALTNNSYRGASGENASKSKEDVKEYAPIRENKNGLVMEIDDDFAGESFTWNLLLVCGDPEAASTYFGGFDKSKVSPISCPDNLAFDSYGNLWISTDGNALKSNDGLYAVGLEGENRGQVKCFLTVPKAAETCGPIVTDERVMVNVQHPGETDDATFENPGSHWPEGGDSVPRPAVAMAWRTDNKKIGVDA
;
A
#
# COMPACT_ATOMS: atom_id res chain seq x y z
N MET A 1 -12.94 10.01 -42.14
CA MET A 1 -13.78 9.08 -41.34
C MET A 1 -13.30 9.20 -39.91
N THR A 2 -14.16 9.71 -39.05
CA THR A 2 -13.91 9.91 -37.62
C THR A 2 -13.73 8.54 -36.97
N ILE A 3 -12.54 8.25 -36.47
CA ILE A 3 -12.30 7.06 -35.66
C ILE A 3 -12.94 7.36 -34.31
N LYS A 4 -14.10 6.76 -34.06
CA LYS A 4 -14.70 6.71 -32.73
C LYS A 4 -13.72 5.96 -31.83
N GLY A 5 -13.32 6.59 -30.73
CA GLY A 5 -12.53 5.95 -29.69
C GLY A 5 -13.17 4.64 -29.28
N LEU A 6 -12.37 3.57 -29.25
CA LEU A 6 -12.75 2.39 -28.49
C LEU A 6 -12.84 2.81 -27.04
N ASN A 7 -14.07 2.87 -26.50
CA ASN A 7 -14.29 2.63 -25.09
C ASN A 7 -13.80 1.21 -24.81
N LEU A 8 -12.53 1.08 -24.41
CA LEU A 8 -12.04 -0.07 -23.69
C LEU A 8 -12.73 -0.01 -22.32
N LEU A 9 -13.65 -0.94 -22.10
CA LEU A 9 -14.40 -1.11 -20.86
C LEU A 9 -13.45 -1.00 -19.65
N PHE A 10 -13.78 -0.11 -18.72
CA PHE A 10 -13.13 0.07 -17.42
C PHE A 10 -13.17 -1.22 -16.62
N GLN A 11 -12.01 -1.79 -16.26
CA GLN A 11 -11.88 -2.66 -15.10
C GLN A 11 -10.39 -2.92 -14.80
N SER A 12 -10.00 -2.78 -13.53
CA SER A 12 -8.88 -3.55 -12.97
C SER A 12 -9.12 -5.03 -13.29
N ASN A 13 -8.06 -5.83 -13.46
CA ASN A 13 -8.25 -7.28 -13.61
C ASN A 13 -8.64 -7.97 -12.29
N ARG A 14 -8.70 -7.22 -11.18
CA ARG A 14 -9.22 -7.70 -9.90
C ARG A 14 -10.63 -8.24 -10.08
N SER A 15 -10.89 -9.41 -9.51
CA SER A 15 -12.19 -10.06 -9.58
C SER A 15 -13.19 -9.43 -8.60
N LYS A 16 -14.48 -9.53 -8.88
CA LYS A 16 -15.55 -9.14 -7.95
C LYS A 16 -15.38 -9.83 -6.61
N LEU A 17 -15.07 -11.12 -6.66
CA LEU A 17 -14.83 -11.94 -5.48
C LEU A 17 -13.71 -11.35 -4.61
N THR A 18 -12.58 -10.99 -5.22
CA THR A 18 -11.46 -10.33 -4.53
C THR A 18 -11.90 -9.06 -3.85
N CYS A 19 -12.64 -8.18 -4.52
CA CYS A 19 -13.04 -6.94 -3.84
C CYS A 19 -14.09 -7.15 -2.76
N THR A 20 -15.00 -8.10 -2.92
CA THR A 20 -15.98 -8.45 -1.90
C THR A 20 -15.26 -8.87 -0.60
N TYR A 21 -14.23 -9.72 -0.71
CA TYR A 21 -13.57 -10.31 0.46
C TYR A 21 -12.30 -9.59 0.94
N LYS A 22 -11.51 -8.98 0.05
CA LYS A 22 -10.33 -8.17 0.41
C LYS A 22 -10.76 -6.81 0.94
N CYS A 23 -11.55 -6.08 0.17
CA CYS A 23 -11.79 -4.65 0.39
C CYS A 23 -13.26 -4.21 0.46
N GLY A 24 -14.19 -5.10 0.85
CA GLY A 24 -15.59 -4.73 1.11
C GLY A 24 -16.28 -4.01 -0.04
N ASN A 25 -16.08 -4.45 -1.28
CA ASN A 25 -16.61 -3.84 -2.50
C ASN A 25 -16.08 -2.41 -2.81
N ALA A 26 -15.01 -1.95 -2.17
CA ALA A 26 -14.41 -0.63 -2.41
C ALA A 26 -14.08 -0.36 -3.89
N CYS A 27 -13.62 -1.36 -4.66
CA CYS A 27 -13.33 -1.22 -6.07
C CYS A 27 -14.56 -0.87 -6.94
N TRP A 28 -15.77 -1.25 -6.52
CA TRP A 28 -17.02 -1.06 -7.30
C TRP A 28 -18.04 -0.12 -6.65
N GLY A 29 -17.89 0.16 -5.35
CA GLY A 29 -18.80 0.96 -4.54
C GLY A 29 -18.85 2.45 -4.88
N GLU A 30 -19.57 3.20 -4.05
CA GLU A 30 -19.53 4.66 -4.08
C GLU A 30 -18.24 5.17 -3.43
N CYS A 31 -17.76 6.34 -3.85
CA CYS A 31 -16.66 6.99 -3.13
C CYS A 31 -17.18 7.61 -1.83
N THR A 32 -16.64 7.13 -0.71
CA THR A 32 -17.05 7.50 0.66
C THR A 32 -16.45 8.82 1.12
N ASN A 33 -15.33 9.26 0.54
CA ASN A 33 -14.82 10.62 0.76
C ASN A 33 -15.72 11.64 0.06
N THR A 34 -16.41 12.44 0.86
CA THR A 34 -17.32 13.50 0.37
C THR A 34 -16.82 14.90 0.72
N SER A 35 -15.58 15.04 1.19
CA SER A 35 -15.00 16.33 1.52
C SER A 35 -14.91 17.25 0.30
N ASP A 36 -15.14 18.55 0.54
CA ASP A 36 -14.94 19.61 -0.46
C ASP A 36 -13.47 20.07 -0.52
N ASN A 37 -12.53 19.27 -0.02
CA ASN A 37 -11.11 19.60 -0.03
C ASN A 37 -10.69 19.93 -1.46
N VAL A 38 -10.31 21.20 -1.65
CA VAL A 38 -9.72 21.75 -2.86
C VAL A 38 -8.27 22.11 -2.58
N TYR A 39 -7.49 22.23 -3.64
CA TYR A 39 -6.13 22.77 -3.67
C TYR A 39 -5.84 23.83 -2.58
N PHE A 40 -4.77 23.62 -1.81
CA PHE A 40 -4.38 24.43 -0.63
C PHE A 40 -4.24 25.93 -0.93
N GLY A 41 -3.81 26.30 -2.15
CA GLY A 41 -3.72 27.70 -2.58
C GLY A 41 -5.07 28.45 -2.57
N ASP A 42 -6.19 27.77 -2.74
CA ASP A 42 -7.53 28.36 -2.64
C ASP A 42 -7.99 28.59 -1.19
N VAL A 43 -7.44 27.82 -0.24
CA VAL A 43 -7.72 27.97 1.19
C VAL A 43 -6.94 29.16 1.75
N VAL A 44 -5.70 29.37 1.30
CA VAL A 44 -4.87 30.53 1.67
C VAL A 44 -5.38 31.81 0.99
N SER A 45 -5.89 31.75 -0.25
CA SER A 45 -6.47 32.92 -0.93
C SER A 45 -7.76 33.42 -0.27
N ARG A 46 -8.58 32.51 0.30
CA ARG A 46 -9.80 32.85 1.06
C ARG A 46 -9.54 33.46 2.44
N ARG A 47 -8.37 33.19 3.05
CA ARG A 47 -7.94 33.83 4.31
C ARG A 47 -7.04 35.06 4.11
N GLY A 48 -6.66 35.37 2.86
CA GLY A 48 -5.79 36.50 2.48
C GLY A 48 -6.49 37.82 2.09
N VAL A 49 -7.83 37.93 2.16
CA VAL A 49 -8.56 39.17 1.84
C VAL A 49 -9.01 39.86 3.13
N LEU A 50 -8.07 40.41 3.90
CA LEU A 50 -8.32 41.48 4.90
C LEU A 50 -7.00 41.95 5.53
N LYS A 51 -6.14 42.64 4.75
CA LYS A 51 -5.20 43.69 5.23
C LYS A 51 -4.38 44.28 4.08
N SER A 52 -5.01 45.13 3.27
CA SER A 52 -4.28 46.10 2.42
C SER A 52 -5.21 47.17 1.85
N PHE A 53 -5.90 47.91 2.72
CA PHE A 53 -6.36 49.26 2.38
C PHE A 53 -5.36 50.28 2.95
N GLY A 54 -4.55 50.85 2.06
CA GLY A 54 -3.54 51.86 2.39
C GLY A 54 -3.00 52.56 1.14
N LEU A 55 -3.83 53.45 0.59
CA LEU A 55 -3.57 54.56 -0.35
C LEU A 55 -2.12 54.84 -0.83
N GLY A 56 -1.96 55.04 -2.15
CA GLY A 56 -0.75 55.63 -2.72
C GLY A 56 -0.77 55.92 -4.23
N VAL A 57 -1.69 56.79 -4.68
CA VAL A 57 -1.64 57.74 -5.84
C VAL A 57 -0.97 57.32 -7.18
N VAL A 58 -1.80 57.42 -8.23
CA VAL A 58 -1.53 57.38 -9.67
C VAL A 58 -0.65 58.55 -10.16
N THR A 59 0.28 58.25 -11.08
CA THR A 59 0.73 59.19 -12.13
C THR A 59 0.85 58.50 -13.50
N VAL A 60 0.10 59.03 -14.46
CA VAL A 60 0.05 58.66 -15.88
C VAL A 60 0.98 59.58 -16.69
N GLY A 61 1.68 59.01 -17.67
CA GLY A 61 2.36 59.70 -18.78
C GLY A 61 3.42 58.76 -19.36
N GLY A 62 3.48 58.40 -20.64
CA GLY A 62 2.99 59.01 -21.87
C GLY A 62 4.19 59.06 -22.84
N GLY A 63 4.09 58.48 -24.03
CA GLY A 63 5.07 58.70 -25.10
C GLY A 63 5.37 57.49 -25.99
N ALA A 64 4.76 57.47 -27.17
CA ALA A 64 5.02 56.54 -28.26
C ALA A 64 6.30 56.87 -29.05
N ALA A 65 6.91 55.87 -29.69
CA ALA A 65 7.58 56.04 -30.98
C ALA A 65 7.56 54.73 -31.79
N LEU A 66 7.09 54.87 -33.02
CA LEU A 66 6.79 53.87 -34.05
C LEU A 66 7.91 53.84 -35.11
N VAL A 67 8.13 52.66 -35.69
CA VAL A 67 8.36 52.37 -37.13
C VAL A 67 9.71 52.72 -37.80
N ALA A 68 10.31 51.69 -38.42
CA ALA A 68 10.73 51.75 -39.84
C ALA A 68 10.83 50.34 -40.48
N CYS A 69 10.01 50.12 -41.51
CA CYS A 69 10.02 49.04 -42.53
C CYS A 69 11.26 49.15 -43.46
N GLY A 70 11.70 48.25 -44.34
CA GLY A 70 11.20 47.01 -44.96
C GLY A 70 11.85 46.83 -46.37
N ALA A 71 12.01 45.57 -46.84
CA ALA A 71 12.06 45.05 -48.25
C ALA A 71 13.13 45.59 -49.26
N GLU A 72 13.70 44.90 -50.27
CA GLU A 72 13.69 43.55 -50.93
C GLU A 72 14.74 43.65 -52.11
N PRO A 73 14.77 42.82 -53.19
CA PRO A 73 15.17 41.41 -53.34
C PRO A 73 16.31 41.21 -54.40
N GLY A 74 16.81 39.98 -54.59
CA GLY A 74 17.73 39.65 -55.70
C GLY A 74 17.91 38.16 -55.97
N ASP A 75 17.35 37.70 -57.08
CA ASP A 75 17.39 36.33 -57.64
C ASP A 75 18.80 35.84 -58.02
N GLY A 76 19.00 34.52 -57.94
CA GLY A 76 20.15 33.83 -58.53
C GLY A 76 20.13 32.33 -58.30
N ALA A 77 19.53 31.59 -59.23
CA ALA A 77 19.47 30.13 -59.24
C ALA A 77 20.86 29.46 -59.40
N ALA A 78 21.12 28.42 -58.60
CA ALA A 78 22.10 27.38 -58.93
C ALA A 78 21.65 26.03 -58.32
N THR A 79 21.31 25.10 -59.20
CA THR A 79 21.13 23.68 -58.92
C THR A 79 22.48 23.01 -58.66
N ALA A 80 22.62 22.28 -57.54
CA ALA A 80 23.65 21.25 -57.38
C ALA A 80 23.21 20.18 -56.36
N THR A 81 22.87 19.01 -56.92
CA THR A 81 23.19 17.64 -56.46
C THR A 81 23.17 17.28 -54.99
N ALA A 82 22.27 16.34 -54.67
CA ALA A 82 22.28 15.49 -53.51
C ALA A 82 23.65 14.81 -53.28
N THR A 83 24.16 14.93 -52.06
CA THR A 83 25.04 13.94 -51.45
C THR A 83 24.43 13.61 -50.10
N THR A 84 24.01 12.36 -49.97
CA THR A 84 23.56 11.74 -48.73
C THR A 84 24.78 11.58 -47.83
N ASP A 85 25.01 12.54 -46.93
CA ASP A 85 25.89 12.29 -45.80
C ASP A 85 25.16 11.35 -44.84
N GLY A 86 25.77 10.18 -44.67
CA GLY A 86 25.24 9.10 -43.85
C GLY A 86 24.95 9.61 -42.45
N SER A 87 23.67 9.50 -42.07
CA SER A 87 23.24 9.43 -40.68
C SER A 87 24.13 8.39 -40.00
N SER A 88 25.09 8.86 -39.20
CA SER A 88 25.68 8.05 -38.17
C SER A 88 24.52 7.63 -37.27
N THR A 89 24.04 6.40 -37.45
CA THR A 89 23.31 5.69 -36.40
C THR A 89 24.22 5.75 -35.18
N ALA A 90 23.89 6.63 -34.24
CA ALA A 90 24.42 6.54 -32.89
C ALA A 90 24.13 5.10 -32.47
N ALA A 91 25.18 4.32 -32.23
CA ALA A 91 25.01 3.02 -31.60
C ALA A 91 24.23 3.28 -30.31
N GLU A 92 23.04 2.70 -30.19
CA GLU A 92 22.30 2.74 -28.94
C GLU A 92 23.24 2.21 -27.86
N LYS A 93 23.54 3.04 -26.88
CA LYS A 93 24.29 2.58 -25.72
C LYS A 93 23.36 1.69 -24.92
N ASP A 94 23.65 0.39 -24.87
CA ASP A 94 23.04 -0.49 -23.88
C ASP A 94 23.50 -0.04 -22.50
N VAL A 95 22.56 0.48 -21.70
CA VAL A 95 22.82 0.88 -20.32
C VAL A 95 22.96 -0.40 -19.49
N LYS A 96 24.11 -0.56 -18.83
CA LYS A 96 24.32 -1.70 -17.93
C LYS A 96 23.42 -1.54 -16.70
N ALA A 97 22.57 -2.53 -16.44
CA ALA A 97 21.75 -2.59 -15.24
C ALA A 97 22.61 -2.56 -13.96
N LEU A 98 22.08 -1.94 -12.90
CA LEU A 98 22.72 -1.84 -11.59
C LEU A 98 22.91 -3.22 -10.95
N GLU A 99 23.88 -3.32 -10.02
CA GLU A 99 23.96 -4.49 -9.13
C GLU A 99 22.64 -4.65 -8.37
N GLY A 100 22.18 -5.89 -8.17
CA GLY A 100 20.82 -6.19 -7.73
C GLY A 100 19.83 -6.38 -8.89
N MET A 101 20.13 -5.84 -10.08
CA MET A 101 19.24 -5.87 -11.26
C MET A 101 19.81 -6.60 -12.48
N GLN A 102 20.99 -7.22 -12.38
CA GLN A 102 21.62 -7.95 -13.49
C GLN A 102 21.03 -9.35 -13.61
N PHE A 103 19.77 -9.44 -14.03
CA PHE A 103 19.08 -10.67 -14.41
C PHE A 103 18.26 -10.43 -15.68
N GLU A 104 17.96 -11.47 -16.46
CA GLU A 104 17.01 -11.32 -17.58
C GLU A 104 15.60 -11.11 -17.04
N ALA A 105 14.89 -10.11 -17.58
CA ALA A 105 13.53 -9.83 -17.12
C ALA A 105 12.59 -11.00 -17.43
N VAL A 106 11.70 -11.33 -16.50
CA VAL A 106 10.62 -12.29 -16.76
C VAL A 106 9.58 -11.62 -17.66
N GLU A 107 9.20 -12.33 -18.73
CA GLU A 107 8.17 -11.84 -19.65
C GLU A 107 6.76 -11.94 -19.02
N PRO A 108 5.85 -11.00 -19.33
CA PRO A 108 4.46 -11.08 -18.92
C PRO A 108 3.83 -12.41 -19.35
N ASN A 109 3.16 -13.10 -18.43
CA ASN A 109 2.55 -14.39 -18.67
C ASN A 109 1.28 -14.59 -17.83
N THR A 110 0.62 -15.72 -17.99
CA THR A 110 -0.63 -16.09 -17.28
C THR A 110 -0.54 -17.50 -16.68
N GLU A 111 0.69 -17.94 -16.37
CA GLU A 111 0.94 -19.30 -15.92
C GLU A 111 0.47 -19.54 -14.48
N ASP A 112 0.03 -20.75 -14.17
CA ASP A 112 -0.37 -21.13 -12.80
C ASP A 112 0.84 -21.60 -11.97
N LYS A 113 1.86 -20.75 -11.89
CA LYS A 113 3.10 -21.01 -11.16
C LYS A 113 3.86 -19.71 -10.88
N VAL A 114 4.80 -19.76 -9.94
CA VAL A 114 5.81 -18.72 -9.80
C VAL A 114 6.85 -18.87 -10.91
N VAL A 115 7.10 -17.80 -11.67
CA VAL A 115 8.11 -17.76 -12.74
C VAL A 115 9.23 -16.81 -12.33
N VAL A 116 10.48 -17.29 -12.38
CA VAL A 116 11.69 -16.55 -12.00
C VAL A 116 12.70 -16.53 -13.16
N PRO A 117 13.74 -15.67 -13.12
CA PRO A 117 14.72 -15.57 -14.19
C PRO A 117 15.55 -16.85 -14.34
N ALA A 118 16.13 -17.07 -15.51
CA ALA A 118 17.09 -18.15 -15.70
C ALA A 118 18.27 -18.02 -14.71
N GLY A 119 18.75 -19.16 -14.19
CA GLY A 119 19.80 -19.19 -13.17
C GLY A 119 19.29 -19.12 -11.73
N TYR A 120 17.99 -18.88 -11.53
CA TYR A 120 17.33 -18.92 -10.23
C TYR A 120 16.54 -20.22 -10.05
N ALA A 121 16.49 -20.69 -8.81
CA ALA A 121 15.56 -21.71 -8.33
C ALA A 121 14.43 -21.05 -7.55
N THR A 122 13.29 -21.73 -7.44
CA THR A 122 12.15 -21.30 -6.62
C THR A 122 11.60 -22.45 -5.78
N GLY A 123 10.97 -22.11 -4.65
CA GLY A 123 10.32 -23.08 -3.75
C GLY A 123 9.31 -22.40 -2.83
N VAL A 124 8.48 -23.21 -2.17
CA VAL A 124 7.49 -22.77 -1.19
C VAL A 124 8.02 -23.04 0.22
N LEU A 125 7.97 -22.03 1.09
CA LEU A 125 8.37 -22.15 2.49
C LEU A 125 7.27 -22.80 3.34
N ILE A 126 6.06 -22.26 3.25
CA ILE A 126 4.87 -22.65 4.01
C ILE A 126 3.62 -22.14 3.26
N ALA A 127 2.52 -22.89 3.34
CA ALA A 127 1.23 -22.58 2.72
C ALA A 127 0.09 -22.59 3.74
N TRP A 128 -1.03 -21.91 3.42
CA TRP A 128 -2.24 -21.89 4.24
C TRP A 128 -2.61 -23.28 4.75
N GLY A 129 -2.85 -23.40 6.06
CA GLY A 129 -3.20 -24.67 6.70
C GLY A 129 -2.00 -25.52 7.15
N ASP A 130 -0.77 -25.21 6.72
CA ASP A 130 0.40 -25.95 7.20
C ASP A 130 0.56 -25.78 8.72
N PRO A 131 0.97 -26.82 9.47
CA PRO A 131 1.16 -26.72 10.91
C PRO A 131 2.19 -25.64 11.29
N VAL A 132 1.85 -24.77 12.25
CA VAL A 132 2.80 -23.82 12.85
C VAL A 132 3.42 -24.41 14.13
N TYR A 133 2.68 -25.30 14.80
CA TYR A 133 3.13 -26.05 15.98
C TYR A 133 3.38 -27.52 15.63
N GLU A 134 4.34 -28.16 16.30
CA GLU A 134 4.74 -29.56 16.01
C GLU A 134 3.57 -30.55 16.16
N ASP A 135 2.67 -30.29 17.11
CA ASP A 135 1.49 -31.12 17.41
C ASP A 135 0.19 -30.52 16.85
N ALA A 136 0.26 -29.55 15.94
CA ALA A 136 -0.90 -29.12 15.15
C ALA A 136 -1.20 -30.16 14.06
N PRO A 137 -2.48 -30.44 13.74
CA PRO A 137 -2.82 -31.41 12.73
C PRO A 137 -2.40 -30.92 11.33
N GLU A 138 -2.12 -31.86 10.44
CA GLU A 138 -1.95 -31.57 9.02
C GLU A 138 -3.25 -31.04 8.43
N PHE A 139 -3.14 -30.20 7.40
CA PHE A 139 -4.28 -29.57 6.76
C PHE A 139 -5.21 -30.59 6.10
N ASP A 140 -6.49 -30.56 6.46
CA ASP A 140 -7.57 -31.27 5.75
C ASP A 140 -8.61 -30.24 5.31
N PRO A 141 -8.64 -29.85 4.02
CA PRO A 141 -9.56 -28.83 3.53
C PRO A 141 -11.04 -29.23 3.68
N ASN A 142 -11.35 -30.53 3.83
CA ASN A 142 -12.73 -31.03 3.96
C ASN A 142 -13.20 -31.17 5.42
N ASN A 143 -12.30 -31.09 6.41
CA ASN A 143 -12.62 -31.24 7.84
C ASN A 143 -11.88 -30.21 8.70
N GLN A 144 -11.88 -28.96 8.27
CA GLN A 144 -11.29 -27.86 9.03
C GLN A 144 -12.05 -27.62 10.34
N THR A 145 -11.33 -27.14 11.36
CA THR A 145 -11.92 -26.59 12.58
C THR A 145 -11.24 -25.29 12.96
N ALA A 146 -11.95 -24.38 13.63
CA ALA A 146 -11.38 -23.11 14.08
C ALA A 146 -10.20 -23.33 15.04
N LYS A 147 -10.31 -24.36 15.90
CA LYS A 147 -9.26 -24.75 16.84
C LYS A 147 -7.97 -25.17 16.12
N ASP A 148 -8.08 -25.88 15.01
CA ASP A 148 -6.92 -26.31 14.23
C ASP A 148 -6.36 -25.14 13.41
N ALA A 149 -7.24 -24.31 12.84
CA ALA A 149 -6.86 -23.10 12.11
C ALA A 149 -6.07 -22.12 12.99
N GLU A 150 -6.40 -21.95 14.27
CA GLU A 150 -5.62 -21.15 15.24
C GLU A 150 -4.19 -21.68 15.48
N ARG A 151 -3.85 -22.85 14.93
CA ARG A 151 -2.56 -23.53 15.10
C ARG A 151 -1.83 -23.83 13.79
N GLN A 152 -2.42 -23.41 12.67
CA GLN A 152 -1.91 -23.59 11.32
C GLN A 152 -1.56 -22.24 10.71
N PHE A 153 -0.87 -22.18 9.57
CA PHE A 153 -0.61 -20.94 8.86
C PHE A 153 -1.95 -20.36 8.36
N GLY A 154 -2.17 -19.07 8.57
CA GLY A 154 -3.44 -18.40 8.20
C GLY A 154 -3.65 -18.29 6.68
N PHE A 155 -4.80 -17.75 6.30
CA PHE A 155 -5.16 -17.53 4.88
C PHE A 155 -4.55 -16.23 4.35
N ASN A 156 -4.55 -16.03 3.04
CA ASN A 156 -4.11 -14.82 2.34
C ASN A 156 -2.97 -14.07 3.04
N ASN A 157 -1.80 -14.71 3.05
CA ASN A 157 -0.60 -14.15 3.63
C ASN A 157 -0.19 -12.86 2.91
N ASP A 158 0.03 -11.78 3.64
CA ASP A 158 0.34 -10.45 3.07
C ASP A 158 1.74 -9.98 3.45
N PHE A 159 1.92 -8.82 4.09
CA PHE A 159 3.23 -8.29 4.40
C PHE A 159 4.06 -9.23 5.26
N ALA A 160 5.37 -9.22 5.02
CA ALA A 160 6.29 -10.15 5.61
C ALA A 160 7.59 -9.48 6.06
N GLY A 161 8.14 -9.99 7.15
CA GLY A 161 9.45 -9.64 7.68
C GLY A 161 10.29 -10.89 7.90
N LEU A 162 11.60 -10.74 7.79
CA LEU A 162 12.58 -11.79 8.09
C LEU A 162 13.68 -11.20 8.95
N MET A 163 13.95 -11.83 10.08
CA MET A 163 14.93 -11.35 11.06
C MET A 163 15.83 -12.49 11.53
N GLU A 164 17.02 -12.13 12.01
CA GLU A 164 17.94 -13.10 12.58
C GLU A 164 17.36 -13.72 13.85
N HIS A 165 17.54 -15.03 14.02
CA HIS A 165 17.12 -15.71 15.24
C HIS A 165 18.03 -15.28 16.41
N PRO A 166 17.47 -14.97 17.60
CA PRO A 166 18.23 -14.33 18.69
C PRO A 166 19.39 -15.18 19.22
N THR A 167 19.33 -16.50 19.04
CA THR A 167 20.31 -17.44 19.62
C THR A 167 20.84 -18.50 18.66
N ASP A 168 20.35 -18.59 17.43
CA ASP A 168 20.73 -19.65 16.48
C ASP A 168 20.98 -19.08 15.09
N LYS A 169 22.26 -18.94 14.74
CA LYS A 169 22.70 -18.39 13.44
C LYS A 169 22.27 -19.19 12.20
N ASN A 170 21.85 -20.44 12.37
CA ASN A 170 21.35 -21.27 11.27
C ASN A 170 19.84 -21.13 11.10
N ARG A 171 19.17 -20.39 11.99
CA ARG A 171 17.75 -20.09 11.93
C ARG A 171 17.52 -18.60 11.72
N LEU A 172 16.36 -18.28 11.17
CA LEU A 172 15.77 -16.95 11.10
C LEU A 172 14.37 -17.02 11.71
N VAL A 173 13.77 -15.86 11.95
CA VAL A 173 12.36 -15.73 12.30
C VAL A 173 11.66 -15.02 11.15
N TYR A 174 10.72 -15.72 10.53
CA TYR A 174 9.80 -15.19 9.53
C TYR A 174 8.52 -14.75 10.22
N VAL A 175 7.99 -13.60 9.84
CA VAL A 175 6.72 -13.07 10.36
C VAL A 175 5.91 -12.60 9.18
N CYS A 176 4.61 -12.90 9.14
CA CYS A 176 3.73 -12.32 8.13
C CYS A 176 2.32 -12.06 8.64
N SER A 177 1.63 -11.17 7.93
CA SER A 177 0.21 -10.90 8.07
C SER A 177 -0.65 -11.91 7.32
N HIS A 178 -1.92 -12.00 7.73
CA HIS A 178 -3.00 -12.74 7.10
C HIS A 178 -4.20 -11.81 6.98
N GLU A 179 -4.43 -11.31 5.77
CA GLU A 179 -5.25 -10.14 5.54
C GLU A 179 -6.74 -10.48 5.65
N TYR A 180 -7.23 -11.40 4.82
CA TYR A 180 -8.64 -11.79 4.77
C TYR A 180 -8.83 -13.28 4.47
N THR A 181 -10.10 -13.70 4.33
CA THR A 181 -10.48 -15.06 3.93
C THR A 181 -11.48 -15.05 2.79
N THR A 182 -11.39 -16.06 1.91
CA THR A 182 -12.33 -16.28 0.80
C THR A 182 -13.09 -17.58 1.01
N GLU A 183 -14.19 -17.54 1.77
CA GLU A 183 -14.94 -18.72 2.20
C GLU A 183 -15.45 -19.61 1.04
N PRO A 184 -15.89 -19.06 -0.11
CA PRO A 184 -16.23 -19.89 -1.27
C PRO A 184 -15.07 -20.75 -1.78
N HIS A 185 -13.82 -20.36 -1.53
CA HIS A 185 -12.63 -21.16 -1.86
C HIS A 185 -12.19 -22.06 -0.71
N MET A 186 -12.51 -21.70 0.53
CA MET A 186 -12.06 -22.45 1.69
C MET A 186 -12.94 -23.67 1.99
N PHE A 187 -14.23 -23.63 1.62
CA PHE A 187 -15.20 -24.63 2.10
C PHE A 187 -15.98 -25.33 0.99
N PRO A 188 -16.10 -26.67 1.04
CA PRO A 188 -17.02 -27.40 0.18
C PRO A 188 -18.47 -26.95 0.41
N GLY A 189 -19.20 -26.67 -0.68
CA GLY A 189 -20.63 -26.35 -0.66
C GLY A 189 -20.99 -25.11 0.16
N TYR A 190 -20.10 -24.11 0.21
CA TYR A 190 -20.32 -22.89 0.97
C TYR A 190 -21.62 -22.17 0.54
N ASP A 191 -22.44 -21.81 1.53
CA ASP A 191 -23.65 -20.99 1.35
C ASP A 191 -23.42 -19.63 2.03
N ALA A 192 -23.16 -18.59 1.23
CA ALA A 192 -22.89 -17.24 1.72
C ALA A 192 -24.06 -16.62 2.50
N GLU A 193 -25.30 -17.07 2.25
CA GLU A 193 -26.47 -16.58 2.99
C GLU A 193 -26.60 -17.25 4.36
N ASN A 194 -26.06 -18.46 4.52
CA ASN A 194 -26.18 -19.27 5.74
C ASN A 194 -24.85 -19.96 6.11
N PRO A 195 -23.74 -19.21 6.29
CA PRO A 195 -22.48 -19.81 6.71
C PRO A 195 -22.68 -20.47 8.08
N THR A 196 -22.10 -21.64 8.29
CA THR A 196 -22.19 -22.33 9.58
C THR A 196 -21.39 -21.59 10.66
N ASP A 197 -21.73 -21.81 11.93
CA ASP A 197 -21.01 -21.20 13.06
C ASP A 197 -19.51 -21.58 13.04
N GLU A 198 -19.18 -22.81 12.63
CA GLU A 198 -17.79 -23.26 12.50
C GLU A 198 -17.06 -22.54 11.36
N GLN A 199 -17.70 -22.34 10.20
CA GLN A 199 -17.10 -21.59 9.08
C GLN A 199 -16.82 -20.14 9.45
N ILE A 200 -17.72 -19.48 10.19
CA ILE A 200 -17.50 -18.12 10.73
C ILE A 200 -16.25 -18.09 11.64
N ASN A 201 -16.14 -19.05 12.56
CA ASN A 201 -15.01 -19.11 13.49
C ASN A 201 -13.69 -19.48 12.79
N ILE A 202 -13.73 -20.33 11.76
CA ILE A 202 -12.55 -20.61 10.91
C ILE A 202 -12.13 -19.33 10.18
N GLY A 203 -13.07 -18.54 9.66
CA GLY A 203 -12.79 -17.23 9.07
C GLY A 203 -11.98 -16.35 10.03
N LEU A 204 -12.50 -16.12 11.24
CA LEU A 204 -11.82 -15.35 12.30
C LEU A 204 -10.43 -15.90 12.66
N ALA A 205 -10.28 -17.22 12.73
CA ALA A 205 -9.02 -17.88 13.07
C ALA A 205 -7.94 -17.76 11.98
N ASN A 206 -8.32 -17.50 10.74
CA ASN A 206 -7.40 -17.37 9.61
C ASN A 206 -6.88 -15.95 9.37
N HIS A 207 -7.38 -14.94 10.08
CA HIS A 207 -6.83 -13.58 10.07
C HIS A 207 -5.64 -13.44 11.04
N GLY A 208 -4.98 -12.28 11.01
CA GLY A 208 -3.97 -11.89 11.99
C GLY A 208 -2.55 -12.09 11.46
N HIS A 209 -1.71 -12.82 12.20
CA HIS A 209 -0.30 -12.99 11.85
C HIS A 209 0.22 -14.38 12.20
N THR A 210 1.28 -14.79 11.51
CA THR A 210 2.12 -15.93 11.89
C THR A 210 3.54 -15.49 12.17
N ILE A 211 4.10 -15.96 13.29
CA ILE A 211 5.54 -15.95 13.59
C ILE A 211 6.03 -17.39 13.43
N LEU A 212 7.10 -17.58 12.67
CA LEU A 212 7.63 -18.89 12.28
C LEU A 212 9.16 -18.89 12.31
N GLU A 213 9.75 -19.80 13.06
CA GLU A 213 11.18 -20.12 12.93
C GLU A 213 11.43 -20.87 11.62
N VAL A 214 12.51 -20.52 10.94
CA VAL A 214 12.90 -21.14 9.67
C VAL A 214 14.40 -21.43 9.65
N SER A 215 14.83 -22.52 9.03
CA SER A 215 16.24 -22.92 8.93
C SER A 215 16.83 -22.61 7.56
N LYS A 216 18.10 -22.16 7.56
CA LYS A 216 18.91 -21.98 6.35
C LYS A 216 19.32 -23.36 5.81
N VAL A 217 19.21 -23.56 4.49
CA VAL A 217 19.60 -24.83 3.84
C VAL A 217 21.00 -24.70 3.22
N GLY A 218 22.00 -25.18 3.96
CA GLY A 218 23.40 -25.11 3.53
C GLY A 218 23.82 -23.67 3.24
N ASP A 219 24.57 -23.47 2.14
CA ASP A 219 25.00 -22.15 1.66
C ASP A 219 24.06 -21.60 0.56
N SER A 220 22.86 -22.15 0.43
CA SER A 220 21.86 -21.69 -0.56
C SER A 220 20.94 -20.62 0.02
N GLY A 221 20.16 -19.97 -0.85
CA GLY A 221 19.09 -19.05 -0.45
C GLY A 221 17.76 -19.73 -0.09
N GLU A 222 17.72 -21.07 0.02
CA GLU A 222 16.52 -21.79 0.46
C GLU A 222 16.33 -21.69 1.99
N LEU A 223 15.07 -21.58 2.43
CA LEU A 223 14.64 -21.73 3.83
C LEU A 223 13.70 -22.92 3.98
N LYS A 224 13.62 -23.50 5.17
CA LYS A 224 12.62 -24.50 5.54
C LYS A 224 11.93 -24.13 6.83
N ARG A 225 10.63 -24.44 6.95
CA ARG A 225 9.91 -24.26 8.21
C ARG A 225 10.58 -25.07 9.32
N GLU A 226 10.60 -24.51 10.52
CA GLU A 226 11.04 -25.17 11.73
C GLU A 226 9.95 -25.05 12.80
N PHE A 227 9.81 -26.10 13.61
CA PHE A 227 9.07 -25.99 14.86
C PHE A 227 10.01 -25.46 15.93
N GLY A 228 9.63 -24.33 16.52
CA GLY A 228 10.44 -23.67 17.52
C GLY A 228 9.61 -22.88 18.52
N PRO A 229 10.19 -22.54 19.68
CA PRO A 229 9.47 -21.85 20.76
C PRO A 229 8.95 -20.46 20.37
N LEU A 230 9.48 -19.81 19.34
CA LEU A 230 8.98 -18.51 18.89
C LEU A 230 7.72 -18.62 18.01
N ASN A 231 7.38 -19.82 17.53
CA ASN A 231 6.25 -20.00 16.63
C ASN A 231 4.94 -19.57 17.31
N ARG A 232 4.16 -18.73 16.63
CA ARG A 232 2.93 -18.17 17.19
C ARG A 232 1.92 -17.82 16.11
N ARG A 233 0.65 -18.12 16.39
CA ARG A 233 -0.49 -17.48 15.71
C ARG A 233 -1.05 -16.35 16.55
N ILE A 234 -1.27 -15.23 15.89
CA ILE A 234 -2.06 -14.10 16.37
C ILE A 234 -3.28 -14.04 15.45
N THR A 235 -4.47 -13.92 16.01
CA THR A 235 -5.75 -14.05 15.28
C THR A 235 -6.71 -12.93 15.64
N ALA A 236 -7.88 -12.90 15.00
CA ALA A 236 -8.99 -12.02 15.37
C ALA A 236 -9.49 -12.22 16.83
N ASN A 237 -8.99 -13.23 17.56
CA ASN A 237 -9.34 -13.52 18.95
C ASN A 237 -8.16 -13.34 19.93
N THR A 238 -7.01 -12.83 19.50
CA THR A 238 -5.87 -12.58 20.40
C THR A 238 -6.05 -11.26 21.15
N GLU A 239 -5.77 -11.16 22.45
CA GLU A 239 -5.87 -9.87 23.16
C GLU A 239 -4.75 -8.91 22.72
N PHE A 240 -5.12 -7.66 22.40
CA PHE A 240 -4.23 -6.54 22.12
C PHE A 240 -4.41 -5.44 23.19
N GLU A 241 -3.32 -4.76 23.52
CA GLU A 241 -3.37 -3.52 24.30
C GLU A 241 -3.62 -2.33 23.36
N LEU A 242 -4.61 -1.48 23.66
CA LEU A 242 -4.78 -0.19 22.99
C LEU A 242 -4.00 0.88 23.74
N ARG A 243 -3.11 1.59 23.04
CA ARG A 243 -2.32 2.72 23.56
C ARG A 243 -2.60 4.00 22.82
N GLY A 244 -2.16 5.12 23.39
CA GLY A 244 -2.35 6.47 22.85
C GLY A 244 -3.70 7.10 23.26
N PRO A 245 -4.06 8.25 22.67
CA PRO A 245 -5.18 9.07 23.14
C PRO A 245 -6.56 8.40 23.07
N ALA A 246 -6.79 7.45 22.16
CA ALA A 246 -8.07 6.75 22.12
C ALA A 246 -8.28 5.85 23.35
N ALA A 247 -7.19 5.30 23.92
CA ALA A 247 -7.23 4.35 25.02
C ALA A 247 -7.91 4.95 26.26
N GLY A 248 -8.92 4.26 26.80
CA GLY A 248 -9.66 4.71 27.98
C GLY A 248 -10.72 5.77 27.73
N SER A 249 -10.80 6.32 26.52
CA SER A 249 -11.86 7.26 26.13
C SER A 249 -13.23 6.57 26.06
N ASP A 250 -14.30 7.36 26.12
CA ASP A 250 -15.66 6.82 25.97
C ASP A 250 -15.96 6.31 24.55
N LEU A 251 -15.10 6.63 23.57
CA LEU A 251 -15.25 6.24 22.17
C LEU A 251 -14.88 4.78 21.90
N VAL A 252 -14.13 4.13 22.80
CA VAL A 252 -13.59 2.77 22.62
C VAL A 252 -14.03 1.78 23.70
N LYS A 253 -14.90 2.20 24.62
CA LYS A 253 -15.47 1.33 25.65
C LYS A 253 -16.64 0.53 25.09
N THR A 254 -16.67 -0.75 25.40
CA THR A 254 -17.69 -1.71 24.96
C THR A 254 -18.29 -2.44 26.17
N GLY A 255 -19.34 -3.23 25.96
CA GLY A 255 -19.92 -4.07 27.00
C GLY A 255 -18.92 -5.11 27.54
N ALA A 256 -18.01 -5.60 26.69
CA ALA A 256 -16.97 -6.56 27.05
C ALA A 256 -15.72 -5.91 27.68
N ASP A 257 -15.42 -4.65 27.33
CA ASP A 257 -14.30 -3.88 27.90
C ASP A 257 -14.74 -2.47 28.31
N ALA A 258 -15.16 -2.34 29.58
CA ALA A 258 -15.51 -1.06 30.17
C ALA A 258 -14.30 -0.15 30.43
N THR A 259 -13.07 -0.68 30.33
CA THR A 259 -11.84 0.11 30.49
C THR A 259 -11.41 0.79 29.20
N GLY A 260 -11.75 0.23 28.03
CA GLY A 260 -11.41 0.78 26.72
C GLY A 260 -9.91 0.67 26.39
N THR A 261 -9.24 -0.37 26.87
CA THR A 261 -7.79 -0.57 26.72
C THR A 261 -7.40 -1.97 26.23
N LYS A 262 -8.34 -2.92 26.12
CA LYS A 262 -8.09 -4.32 25.76
C LYS A 262 -8.94 -4.77 24.58
N VAL A 263 -8.37 -4.81 23.39
CA VAL A 263 -9.08 -5.12 22.15
C VAL A 263 -8.89 -6.59 21.79
N MET A 264 -9.95 -7.28 21.39
CA MET A 264 -9.83 -8.65 20.90
C MET A 264 -9.52 -8.64 19.40
N GLY A 265 -8.29 -9.01 19.08
CA GLY A 265 -7.83 -9.31 17.74
C GLY A 265 -7.42 -8.10 16.91
N THR A 266 -7.05 -8.46 15.69
CA THR A 266 -6.72 -7.57 14.61
C THR A 266 -7.36 -8.08 13.32
N LEU A 267 -7.64 -7.19 12.38
CA LEU A 267 -8.46 -7.47 11.20
C LEU A 267 -7.85 -6.80 9.98
N ASN A 268 -8.00 -7.44 8.82
CA ASN A 268 -7.54 -6.90 7.53
C ASN A 268 -6.10 -6.40 7.58
N ASN A 269 -5.21 -7.31 7.97
CA ASN A 269 -3.81 -7.03 8.18
C ASN A 269 -3.09 -6.94 6.84
N CYS A 270 -2.96 -5.71 6.32
CA CYS A 270 -2.29 -5.43 5.05
C CYS A 270 -0.78 -5.24 5.27
N ALA A 271 -0.20 -4.21 4.65
CA ALA A 271 1.22 -3.92 4.65
C ALA A 271 1.76 -3.46 6.02
N GLY A 272 3.05 -3.08 6.05
CA GLY A 272 3.73 -2.87 7.32
C GLY A 272 5.20 -2.48 7.23
N GLY A 273 5.91 -2.72 8.33
CA GLY A 273 7.34 -2.44 8.42
C GLY A 273 8.01 -3.24 9.53
N MET A 274 9.27 -3.63 9.31
CA MET A 274 10.13 -4.12 10.39
C MET A 274 10.80 -2.94 11.07
N THR A 275 10.61 -2.78 12.37
CA THR A 275 11.24 -1.68 13.09
C THR A 275 12.73 -1.94 13.29
N PRO A 276 13.57 -0.88 13.37
CA PRO A 276 14.99 -1.05 13.70
C PRO A 276 15.27 -1.64 15.09
N TRP A 277 14.26 -1.76 15.95
CA TRP A 277 14.35 -2.42 17.26
C TRP A 277 13.82 -3.85 17.26
N GLY A 278 13.48 -4.42 16.11
CA GLY A 278 13.17 -5.85 15.97
C GLY A 278 11.72 -6.22 16.28
N THR A 279 10.78 -5.30 16.07
CA THR A 279 9.33 -5.57 16.11
C THR A 279 8.73 -5.51 14.71
N PHE A 280 7.56 -6.13 14.56
CA PHE A 280 6.78 -6.17 13.32
C PHE A 280 5.61 -5.20 13.44
N LEU A 281 5.45 -4.31 12.46
CA LEU A 281 4.30 -3.42 12.32
C LEU A 281 3.43 -3.88 11.16
N SER A 282 2.11 -3.76 11.31
CA SER A 282 1.14 -3.95 10.21
C SER A 282 -0.04 -2.99 10.35
N GLY A 283 -0.62 -2.58 9.23
CA GLY A 283 -1.83 -1.77 9.17
C GLY A 283 -3.10 -2.62 9.17
N GLU A 284 -4.10 -2.19 9.94
CA GLU A 284 -5.47 -2.65 9.78
C GLU A 284 -6.16 -1.80 8.70
N GLU A 285 -6.53 -2.42 7.59
CA GLU A 285 -6.86 -1.72 6.35
C GLU A 285 -8.37 -1.76 6.11
N ASN A 286 -8.90 -2.74 5.38
CA ASN A 286 -10.35 -2.89 5.16
C ASN A 286 -11.11 -3.55 6.33
N PHE A 287 -10.91 -3.05 7.55
CA PHE A 287 -11.54 -3.58 8.78
C PHE A 287 -13.06 -3.34 8.87
N ASP A 288 -13.58 -2.41 8.07
CA ASP A 288 -14.98 -1.98 8.03
C ASP A 288 -15.95 -3.07 7.57
N GLN A 289 -15.53 -3.93 6.64
CA GLN A 289 -16.39 -4.94 6.04
C GLN A 289 -16.86 -6.04 7.01
N TYR A 290 -16.21 -6.14 8.18
CA TYR A 290 -16.54 -7.14 9.20
C TYR A 290 -17.65 -6.68 10.15
N PHE A 291 -18.07 -5.41 10.05
CA PHE A 291 -19.11 -4.83 10.91
C PHE A 291 -20.43 -4.70 10.15
N ALA A 292 -21.53 -4.80 10.90
CA ALA A 292 -22.88 -4.80 10.37
C ALA A 292 -23.78 -3.75 11.05
N ASN A 293 -24.91 -3.46 10.40
CA ASN A 293 -26.01 -2.67 10.95
C ASN A 293 -25.63 -1.20 11.23
N ALA A 294 -24.87 -0.57 10.33
CA ALA A 294 -24.45 0.82 10.49
C ALA A 294 -25.64 1.79 10.67
N ALA A 295 -26.79 1.50 10.07
CA ALA A 295 -28.00 2.31 10.21
C ALA A 295 -28.54 2.40 11.66
N ALA A 296 -28.14 1.48 12.54
CA ALA A 296 -28.51 1.50 13.95
C ALA A 296 -27.65 2.46 14.79
N VAL A 297 -26.47 2.86 14.31
CA VAL A 297 -25.53 3.72 15.04
C VAL A 297 -26.15 5.11 15.24
N GLN A 298 -26.08 5.59 16.48
CA GLN A 298 -26.66 6.87 16.90
C GLN A 298 -25.57 7.90 17.21
N GLY A 299 -25.93 9.18 17.11
CA GLY A 299 -25.01 10.30 17.32
C GLY A 299 -24.42 10.79 16.01
N GLU A 300 -24.30 12.11 15.86
CA GLU A 300 -23.96 12.77 14.59
C GLU A 300 -22.61 12.28 14.04
N ARG A 301 -21.53 12.43 14.81
CA ARG A 301 -20.17 12.06 14.36
C ARG A 301 -19.97 10.55 14.21
N ALA A 302 -20.55 9.74 15.10
CA ALA A 302 -20.39 8.27 15.05
C ALA A 302 -21.12 7.67 13.85
N ALA A 303 -22.35 8.11 13.56
CA ALA A 303 -23.10 7.67 12.38
C ALA A 303 -22.46 8.16 11.07
N GLU A 304 -21.86 9.35 11.07
CA GLU A 304 -21.09 9.84 9.93
C GLU A 304 -19.80 9.02 9.73
N ASP A 305 -19.10 8.62 10.79
CA ASP A 305 -17.85 7.85 10.72
C ASP A 305 -18.05 6.47 10.07
N VAL A 306 -19.03 5.70 10.54
CA VAL A 306 -19.31 4.36 9.95
C VAL A 306 -19.60 4.46 8.45
N LYS A 307 -20.34 5.50 8.04
CA LYS A 307 -20.61 5.79 6.63
C LYS A 307 -19.37 6.27 5.87
N ARG A 308 -18.50 7.04 6.53
CA ARG A 308 -17.24 7.56 5.96
C ARG A 308 -16.23 6.46 5.70
N PHE A 309 -16.31 5.35 6.41
CA PHE A 309 -15.56 4.12 6.14
C PHE A 309 -16.22 3.21 5.11
N GLY A 310 -17.56 3.26 5.00
CA GLY A 310 -18.31 2.46 4.04
C GLY A 310 -18.96 1.21 4.63
N VAL A 311 -19.18 1.17 5.96
CA VAL A 311 -19.85 0.05 6.61
C VAL A 311 -21.30 -0.07 6.10
N GLU A 312 -21.72 -1.30 5.81
CA GLU A 312 -23.08 -1.58 5.32
C GLU A 312 -24.16 -1.22 6.34
N ASP A 313 -25.28 -0.67 5.85
CA ASP A 313 -26.42 -0.23 6.67
C ASP A 313 -27.13 -1.41 7.37
N GLU A 314 -27.04 -2.62 6.79
CA GLU A 314 -27.68 -3.85 7.24
C GLU A 314 -26.64 -4.94 7.59
N ALA A 315 -27.06 -6.21 7.59
CA ALA A 315 -26.20 -7.35 7.87
C ALA A 315 -24.98 -7.38 6.93
N SER A 316 -23.78 -7.59 7.50
CA SER A 316 -22.53 -7.64 6.72
C SER A 316 -22.54 -8.80 5.73
N GLU A 317 -21.71 -8.76 4.69
CA GLU A 317 -21.53 -9.93 3.81
C GLU A 317 -20.90 -11.11 4.57
N ARG A 318 -20.12 -10.82 5.61
CA ARG A 318 -19.39 -11.80 6.44
C ARG A 318 -20.30 -12.57 7.41
N LYS A 319 -21.43 -11.98 7.81
CA LYS A 319 -22.41 -12.51 8.78
C LYS A 319 -21.80 -12.85 10.16
N TRP A 320 -20.65 -12.28 10.52
CA TRP A 320 -20.00 -12.53 11.81
C TRP A 320 -20.85 -12.06 12.99
N GLU A 321 -21.62 -10.98 12.79
CA GLU A 321 -22.56 -10.42 13.76
C GLU A 321 -23.67 -11.40 14.19
N ARG A 322 -23.92 -12.46 13.40
CA ARG A 322 -24.89 -13.51 13.76
C ARG A 322 -24.46 -14.29 15.00
N LEU A 323 -23.15 -14.45 15.20
CA LEU A 323 -22.57 -15.24 16.27
C LEU A 323 -21.86 -14.37 17.32
N HIS A 324 -21.22 -13.30 16.89
CA HIS A 324 -20.34 -12.47 17.72
C HIS A 324 -20.87 -11.05 17.80
N ASP A 325 -21.52 -10.71 18.92
CA ASP A 325 -22.17 -9.40 19.16
C ASP A 325 -21.24 -8.20 18.93
N ARG A 326 -19.92 -8.37 19.07
CA ARG A 326 -18.94 -7.29 18.86
C ARG A 326 -18.92 -6.76 17.43
N PHE A 327 -19.34 -7.55 16.44
CA PHE A 327 -19.43 -7.12 15.04
C PHE A 327 -20.80 -6.53 14.68
N ASP A 328 -21.73 -6.51 15.64
CA ASP A 328 -23.07 -5.93 15.48
C ASP A 328 -23.08 -4.49 16.03
N LEU A 329 -23.06 -3.48 15.15
CA LEU A 329 -23.02 -2.08 15.58
C LEU A 329 -24.33 -1.61 16.26
N ALA A 330 -25.42 -2.38 16.14
CA ALA A 330 -26.63 -2.14 16.92
C ALA A 330 -26.45 -2.51 18.41
N LYS A 331 -25.44 -3.32 18.76
CA LYS A 331 -25.14 -3.78 20.11
C LYS A 331 -23.87 -3.16 20.69
N GLU A 332 -22.78 -3.19 19.92
CA GLU A 332 -21.46 -2.74 20.34
C GLU A 332 -20.89 -1.69 19.35
N PRO A 333 -21.53 -0.51 19.22
CA PRO A 333 -21.16 0.49 18.20
C PRO A 333 -19.70 0.99 18.34
N ASN A 334 -19.17 0.97 19.56
CA ASN A 334 -17.79 1.40 19.83
C ASN A 334 -16.74 0.34 19.49
N GLU A 335 -17.11 -0.93 19.22
CA GLU A 335 -16.12 -1.93 18.81
C GLU A 335 -15.45 -1.52 17.49
N PHE A 336 -16.20 -0.89 16.58
CA PHE A 336 -15.68 -0.33 15.33
C PHE A 336 -14.51 0.63 15.51
N ASN A 337 -14.55 1.45 16.57
CA ASN A 337 -13.52 2.44 16.88
C ASN A 337 -12.23 1.83 17.43
N ARG A 338 -12.16 0.51 17.58
CA ARG A 338 -11.02 -0.23 18.17
C ARG A 338 -10.16 -0.92 17.11
N PHE A 339 -10.47 -0.68 15.84
CA PHE A 339 -9.78 -1.18 14.66
C PHE A 339 -9.46 -0.04 13.69
N GLY A 340 -8.56 -0.31 12.74
CA GLY A 340 -8.03 0.68 11.82
C GLY A 340 -6.80 1.39 12.37
N TYR A 341 -5.97 0.68 13.13
CA TYR A 341 -4.74 1.20 13.71
C TYR A 341 -3.53 0.44 13.16
N ILE A 342 -2.35 1.06 13.22
CA ILE A 342 -1.10 0.31 13.17
C ILE A 342 -0.99 -0.57 14.43
N VAL A 343 -0.69 -1.85 14.21
CA VAL A 343 -0.42 -2.81 15.27
C VAL A 343 1.07 -3.13 15.36
N GLU A 344 1.59 -3.37 16.58
CA GLU A 344 2.98 -3.74 16.84
C GLU A 344 3.08 -5.08 17.57
N ILE A 345 3.92 -5.97 17.05
CA ILE A 345 4.15 -7.32 17.56
C ILE A 345 5.63 -7.49 17.87
N ASN A 346 5.93 -8.10 19.03
CA ASN A 346 7.27 -8.56 19.34
C ASN A 346 7.43 -10.05 18.94
N PRO A 347 8.05 -10.35 17.79
CA PRO A 347 8.21 -11.73 17.32
C PRO A 347 9.23 -12.55 18.13
N LEU A 348 10.02 -11.89 19.00
CA LEU A 348 11.02 -12.55 19.84
C LEU A 348 10.48 -12.94 21.22
N ASP A 349 9.23 -12.60 21.51
CA ASP A 349 8.54 -13.00 22.74
C ASP A 349 7.14 -13.57 22.41
N PRO A 350 7.00 -14.91 22.35
CA PRO A 350 5.75 -15.55 21.97
C PRO A 350 4.61 -15.32 22.98
N GLU A 351 4.90 -14.84 24.19
CA GLU A 351 3.91 -14.54 25.22
C GLU A 351 3.58 -13.03 25.31
N SER A 352 4.27 -12.19 24.54
CA SER A 352 4.03 -10.75 24.54
C SER A 352 2.60 -10.41 24.10
N THR A 353 1.99 -9.39 24.71
CA THR A 353 0.71 -8.85 24.24
C THR A 353 0.98 -7.84 23.13
N PRO A 354 0.44 -8.04 21.91
CA PRO A 354 0.54 -7.07 20.83
C PRO A 354 -0.14 -5.74 21.18
N VAL A 355 0.25 -4.66 20.49
CA VAL A 355 -0.20 -3.28 20.78
C VAL A 355 -0.90 -2.68 19.57
N LYS A 356 -1.95 -1.87 19.79
CA LYS A 356 -2.54 -0.96 18.79
C LYS A 356 -2.21 0.48 19.15
N HIS A 357 -1.69 1.25 18.19
CA HIS A 357 -1.14 2.59 18.41
C HIS A 357 -2.08 3.71 17.93
N SER A 358 -2.97 4.19 18.80
CA SER A 358 -3.92 5.27 18.43
C SER A 358 -3.30 6.66 18.29
N SER A 359 -2.05 6.84 18.72
CA SER A 359 -1.24 8.03 18.47
C SER A 359 -0.99 8.29 16.99
N MET A 360 -1.05 7.25 16.15
CA MET A 360 -0.85 7.33 14.71
C MET A 360 -2.16 7.50 13.91
N GLY A 361 -3.27 7.71 14.61
CA GLY A 361 -4.59 7.91 14.00
C GLY A 361 -5.29 6.62 13.62
N ARG A 362 -6.52 6.75 13.13
CA ARG A 362 -7.39 5.66 12.71
C ARG A 362 -7.90 5.85 11.28
N PHE A 363 -7.52 4.94 10.39
CA PHE A 363 -7.93 4.89 8.99
C PHE A 363 -7.62 3.51 8.38
N LYS A 364 -7.81 3.31 7.07
CA LYS A 364 -7.47 2.04 6.41
C LYS A 364 -5.98 2.01 6.12
N HIS A 365 -5.19 1.70 7.15
CA HIS A 365 -3.74 1.73 7.04
C HIS A 365 -3.26 0.65 6.08
N GLU A 366 -2.64 1.06 4.97
CA GLU A 366 -1.86 0.10 4.18
C GLU A 366 -0.60 -0.26 4.95
N ALA A 367 0.28 0.73 5.15
CA ALA A 367 1.62 0.52 5.69
C ALA A 367 1.85 1.24 7.01
N GLY A 368 2.86 0.78 7.76
CA GLY A 368 3.37 1.43 8.97
C GLY A 368 4.90 1.43 8.96
N ASN A 369 5.50 2.02 7.92
CA ASN A 369 6.93 1.88 7.66
C ASN A 369 7.75 2.87 8.50
N VAL A 370 8.61 2.34 9.37
CA VAL A 370 9.44 3.14 10.28
C VAL A 370 10.83 3.37 9.70
N HIS A 371 11.25 4.64 9.69
CA HIS A 371 12.61 5.04 9.39
C HIS A 371 13.24 5.76 10.59
N VAL A 372 14.54 5.51 10.82
CA VAL A 372 15.35 6.23 11.80
C VAL A 372 16.38 7.04 11.04
N ALA A 373 16.15 8.35 10.97
CA ALA A 373 17.05 9.27 10.27
C ALA A 373 18.43 9.32 10.94
N LYS A 374 19.45 9.82 10.23
CA LYS A 374 20.83 9.97 10.74
C LYS A 374 20.96 10.70 12.07
N ASP A 375 20.06 11.64 12.38
CA ASP A 375 20.06 12.39 13.63
C ASP A 375 19.31 11.67 14.79
N GLY A 376 18.77 10.48 14.52
CA GLY A 376 17.99 9.66 15.43
C GLY A 376 16.51 10.02 15.52
N THR A 377 16.00 10.88 14.64
CA THR A 377 14.56 11.10 14.47
C THR A 377 13.91 9.81 14.01
N VAL A 378 12.82 9.40 14.67
CA VAL A 378 12.03 8.23 14.28
C VAL A 378 10.74 8.73 13.64
N VAL A 379 10.50 8.29 12.40
CA VAL A 379 9.33 8.65 11.60
C VAL A 379 8.64 7.38 11.12
N CYS A 380 7.31 7.41 11.08
CA CYS A 380 6.48 6.38 10.47
C CYS A 380 5.63 7.01 9.37
N TYR A 381 5.64 6.44 8.17
CA TYR A 381 4.76 6.85 7.08
C TYR A 381 3.66 5.83 6.86
N SER A 382 2.49 6.30 6.46
CA SER A 382 1.31 5.45 6.24
C SER A 382 0.36 6.08 5.23
N GLY A 383 -0.29 5.22 4.45
CA GLY A 383 -1.33 5.56 3.50
C GLY A 383 -2.68 5.10 4.00
N ASP A 384 -3.71 5.84 3.61
CA ASP A 384 -5.08 5.40 3.75
C ASP A 384 -5.56 4.83 2.42
N ASP A 385 -5.56 3.50 2.27
CA ASP A 385 -5.88 2.86 0.99
C ASP A 385 -7.39 2.92 0.71
N SER A 386 -7.77 4.06 0.14
CA SER A 386 -9.11 4.31 -0.36
C SER A 386 -9.03 5.43 -1.38
N ARG A 387 -9.90 5.39 -2.38
CA ARG A 387 -9.92 6.42 -3.41
C ARG A 387 -10.14 7.79 -2.78
N PHE A 388 -9.27 8.73 -3.14
CA PHE A 388 -9.30 10.11 -2.67
C PHE A 388 -9.00 10.28 -1.17
N GLU A 389 -8.45 9.29 -0.49
CA GLU A 389 -7.91 9.47 0.86
C GLU A 389 -6.46 9.96 0.84
N TYR A 390 -5.81 9.93 1.98
CA TYR A 390 -4.69 10.81 2.30
C TYR A 390 -3.41 10.05 2.65
N ILE A 391 -2.30 10.80 2.65
CA ILE A 391 -0.98 10.35 3.09
C ILE A 391 -0.70 10.95 4.47
N TYR A 392 -0.20 10.10 5.38
CA TYR A 392 0.08 10.46 6.77
C TYR A 392 1.55 10.26 7.13
N LYS A 393 1.98 11.03 8.14
CA LYS A 393 3.32 10.93 8.76
C LYS A 393 3.17 11.03 10.27
N PHE A 394 3.85 10.16 11.01
CA PHE A 394 4.02 10.29 12.46
C PHE A 394 5.49 10.49 12.81
N VAL A 395 5.81 11.54 13.57
CA VAL A 395 7.17 11.81 14.05
C VAL A 395 7.21 11.61 15.55
N SER A 396 7.97 10.62 16.01
CA SER A 396 8.12 10.30 17.42
C SER A 396 8.92 11.39 18.16
N SER A 397 8.51 11.68 19.40
CA SER A 397 9.27 12.52 20.33
C SER A 397 10.39 11.75 21.04
N LYS A 398 10.31 10.41 21.01
CA LYS A 398 11.32 9.48 21.54
C LYS A 398 12.31 9.06 20.45
N LYS A 399 13.50 8.70 20.90
CA LYS A 399 14.56 8.09 20.07
C LYS A 399 14.75 6.63 20.44
N VAL A 400 15.27 5.87 19.48
CA VAL A 400 15.73 4.49 19.71
C VAL A 400 16.82 4.46 20.77
N LYS A 401 16.70 3.52 21.70
CA LYS A 401 17.74 3.17 22.66
C LYS A 401 18.23 1.76 22.37
N GLU A 402 19.52 1.65 22.06
CA GLU A 402 20.16 0.37 21.77
C GLU A 402 20.00 -0.62 22.95
N GLY A 403 19.52 -1.82 22.66
CA GLY A 403 19.35 -2.90 23.65
C GLY A 403 18.18 -2.72 24.63
N ASP A 404 17.35 -1.68 24.49
CA ASP A 404 16.21 -1.40 25.38
C ASP A 404 14.89 -1.55 24.61
N LEU A 405 14.52 -2.80 24.31
CA LEU A 405 13.28 -3.12 23.59
C LEU A 405 12.03 -2.60 24.31
N ALA A 406 12.01 -2.67 25.65
CA ALA A 406 10.87 -2.19 26.44
C ALA A 406 10.65 -0.68 26.27
N HIS A 407 11.71 0.13 26.26
CA HIS A 407 11.61 1.54 25.89
C HIS A 407 11.20 1.71 24.42
N ASN A 408 11.81 0.96 23.51
CA ASN A 408 11.60 1.14 22.07
C ASN A 408 10.16 0.83 21.63
N MET A 409 9.49 -0.15 22.25
CA MET A 409 8.06 -0.42 22.04
C MET A 409 7.12 0.69 22.56
N THR A 410 7.65 1.76 23.13
CA THR A 410 6.87 2.96 23.51
C THR A 410 7.16 4.17 22.61
N ILE A 411 8.02 4.02 21.59
CA ILE A 411 8.41 5.10 20.69
C ILE A 411 7.20 5.64 19.92
N LEU A 412 6.33 4.73 19.47
CA LEU A 412 5.14 5.11 18.71
C LEU A 412 4.02 5.67 19.59
N ASP A 413 4.11 5.57 20.92
CA ASP A 413 3.10 6.11 21.84
C ASP A 413 3.14 7.65 21.93
N GLU A 414 4.30 8.28 21.66
CA GLU A 414 4.52 9.71 21.87
C GLU A 414 5.17 10.37 20.64
N GLY A 415 4.52 11.39 20.09
CA GLY A 415 4.96 12.03 18.86
C GLY A 415 3.90 12.96 18.29
N THR A 416 4.03 13.32 17.02
CA THR A 416 3.04 14.13 16.32
C THR A 416 2.60 13.45 15.03
N LEU A 417 1.29 13.30 14.86
CA LEU A 417 0.64 12.84 13.63
C LEU A 417 0.38 14.02 12.71
N TYR A 418 0.66 13.82 11.42
CA TYR A 418 0.50 14.77 10.35
C TYR A 418 -0.24 14.15 9.16
N VAL A 419 -0.82 15.01 8.31
CA VAL A 419 -1.38 14.65 7.00
C VAL A 419 -0.85 15.57 5.91
N ALA A 420 -0.65 15.05 4.70
CA ALA A 420 -0.07 15.80 3.59
C ALA A 420 -1.07 16.67 2.80
N SER A 421 -0.60 17.81 2.32
CA SER A 421 -1.15 18.49 1.15
C SER A 421 -0.07 18.70 0.09
N LEU A 422 -0.37 18.47 -1.18
CA LEU A 422 0.55 18.57 -2.31
C LEU A 422 0.13 19.67 -3.30
N GLU A 423 1.11 20.29 -3.92
CA GLU A 423 0.99 21.30 -4.96
C GLU A 423 1.98 21.02 -6.09
N GLY A 424 1.46 20.98 -7.33
CA GLY A 424 2.27 20.89 -8.55
C GLY A 424 2.83 22.26 -8.96
N ASN A 425 3.95 22.26 -9.67
CA ASN A 425 4.64 23.48 -10.12
C ASN A 425 4.34 23.84 -11.59
N SER A 426 3.66 22.97 -12.34
CA SER A 426 3.31 23.18 -13.75
C SER A 426 2.01 23.98 -13.93
N PRO A 427 1.83 24.66 -15.08
CA PRO A 427 0.55 25.30 -15.40
C PRO A 427 -0.58 24.27 -15.44
N GLU A 428 -1.67 24.51 -14.69
CA GLU A 428 -2.80 23.57 -14.60
C GLU A 428 -3.41 23.22 -15.98
N SER A 429 -3.33 24.12 -16.96
CA SER A 429 -3.77 23.87 -18.33
C SER A 429 -2.96 22.82 -19.09
N GLU A 430 -1.78 22.47 -18.62
CA GLU A 430 -0.91 21.42 -19.19
C GLU A 430 -1.26 20.03 -18.64
N ILE A 431 -2.00 19.94 -17.52
CA ILE A 431 -2.44 18.68 -16.93
C ILE A 431 -3.80 18.29 -17.52
N THR A 432 -3.80 17.68 -18.70
CA THR A 432 -5.04 17.33 -19.43
C THR A 432 -5.72 16.06 -18.92
N GLY A 433 -4.95 15.18 -18.29
CA GLY A 433 -5.36 13.84 -17.88
C GLY A 433 -4.84 12.72 -18.77
N ASP A 434 -4.09 13.04 -19.83
CA ASP A 434 -3.58 12.07 -20.80
C ASP A 434 -2.19 11.53 -20.44
N GLY A 435 -1.56 12.04 -19.36
CA GLY A 435 -0.20 11.67 -18.94
C GLY A 435 0.92 12.31 -19.76
N ASP A 436 0.60 13.31 -20.59
CA ASP A 436 1.60 14.10 -21.28
C ASP A 436 2.46 14.85 -20.26
N LEU A 437 3.79 14.76 -20.42
CA LEU A 437 4.71 15.52 -19.58
C LEU A 437 4.48 17.03 -19.78
N PRO A 438 4.45 17.81 -18.70
CA PRO A 438 4.42 19.26 -18.78
C PRO A 438 5.65 19.83 -19.50
N SER A 439 5.60 21.12 -19.82
CA SER A 439 6.64 21.80 -20.60
C SER A 439 8.00 21.89 -19.91
N ASP A 440 8.07 21.72 -18.60
CA ASP A 440 9.31 21.59 -17.82
C ASP A 440 9.86 20.15 -17.77
N GLY A 441 9.10 19.18 -18.29
CA GLY A 441 9.52 17.81 -18.54
C GLY A 441 9.37 16.85 -17.36
N GLN A 442 8.68 17.25 -16.28
CA GLN A 442 8.50 16.42 -15.09
C GLN A 442 7.11 16.61 -14.49
N PHE A 443 6.62 15.62 -13.74
CA PHE A 443 5.49 15.82 -12.83
C PHE A 443 6.09 16.01 -11.44
N ASP A 444 6.18 17.24 -10.96
CA ASP A 444 6.84 17.55 -9.68
C ASP A 444 6.21 18.73 -8.95
N GLY A 445 6.66 18.95 -7.72
CA GLY A 445 6.09 19.98 -6.88
C GLY A 445 6.58 20.01 -5.44
N THR A 446 5.76 20.64 -4.60
CA THR A 446 6.01 20.78 -3.16
C THR A 446 4.85 20.22 -2.36
N GLY A 447 5.09 19.94 -1.09
CA GLY A 447 4.04 19.57 -0.16
C GLY A 447 4.29 20.08 1.25
N THR A 448 3.24 20.01 2.06
CA THR A 448 3.20 20.45 3.45
C THR A 448 2.57 19.37 4.33
N TRP A 449 3.14 19.16 5.51
CA TRP A 449 2.60 18.29 6.55
C TRP A 449 1.81 19.10 7.56
N HIS A 450 0.50 18.89 7.63
CA HIS A 450 -0.39 19.54 8.59
C HIS A 450 -0.49 18.72 9.87
N LYS A 451 -0.18 19.34 11.01
CA LYS A 451 -0.35 18.69 12.33
C LYS A 451 -1.82 18.36 12.58
N LEU A 452 -2.07 17.15 13.07
CA LEU A 452 -3.38 16.71 13.54
C LEU A 452 -3.40 16.54 15.06
N LEU A 453 -2.41 15.81 15.60
CA LEU A 453 -2.40 15.36 16.99
C LEU A 453 -0.96 15.29 17.50
N THR A 454 -0.68 15.86 18.68
CA THR A 454 0.58 15.66 19.39
C THR A 454 0.32 14.91 20.70
N VAL A 455 1.10 13.87 20.95
CA VAL A 455 1.02 13.03 22.16
C VAL A 455 2.35 13.10 22.91
N THR A 456 2.26 13.32 24.22
CA THR A 456 3.39 13.40 25.14
C THR A 456 3.09 12.54 26.37
N ALA A 457 4.12 12.27 27.18
CA ALA A 457 3.95 11.60 28.47
C ALA A 457 2.95 12.28 29.43
N ASP A 458 2.71 13.59 29.28
CA ASP A 458 1.82 14.38 30.14
C ASP A 458 0.38 14.50 29.60
N GLY A 459 0.13 14.02 28.37
CA GLY A 459 -1.17 14.10 27.71
C GLY A 459 -1.06 14.38 26.21
N ALA A 460 -2.19 14.66 25.57
CA ALA A 460 -2.29 14.89 24.13
C ALA A 460 -2.96 16.24 23.80
N GLU A 461 -2.62 16.79 22.64
CA GLU A 461 -3.11 18.05 22.09
C GLU A 461 -3.62 17.84 20.66
N SER A 462 -4.85 18.28 20.40
CA SER A 462 -5.41 18.37 19.06
C SER A 462 -5.01 19.69 18.42
N HIS A 463 -4.57 19.62 17.15
CA HIS A 463 -4.27 20.80 16.32
C HIS A 463 -5.42 21.17 15.38
N VAL A 464 -6.58 20.54 15.56
CA VAL A 464 -7.73 20.66 14.65
C VAL A 464 -8.93 21.29 15.38
N ASP A 465 -9.38 22.44 14.87
CA ASP A 465 -10.52 23.17 15.41
C ASP A 465 -11.78 22.29 15.47
N GLY A 466 -12.31 22.10 16.70
CA GLY A 466 -13.55 21.35 16.93
C GLY A 466 -13.37 19.85 17.18
N PHE A 467 -12.13 19.40 17.44
CA PHE A 467 -11.80 18.04 17.82
C PHE A 467 -11.00 18.01 19.12
N THR A 468 -11.35 17.11 20.04
CA THR A 468 -10.46 16.73 21.15
C THR A 468 -9.34 15.80 20.67
N PRO A 469 -8.27 15.58 21.45
CA PRO A 469 -7.21 14.64 21.07
C PRO A 469 -7.72 13.21 20.82
N GLU A 470 -8.65 12.74 21.65
CA GLU A 470 -9.29 11.42 21.52
C GLU A 470 -10.11 11.34 20.24
N GLU A 471 -10.80 12.43 19.88
CA GLU A 471 -11.56 12.51 18.63
C GLU A 471 -10.65 12.55 17.41
N VAL A 472 -9.49 13.22 17.45
CA VAL A 472 -8.53 13.16 16.33
C VAL A 472 -8.00 11.73 16.16
N ALA A 473 -7.75 11.00 17.25
CA ALA A 473 -7.25 9.62 17.21
C ALA A 473 -8.28 8.60 16.68
N VAL A 474 -9.58 8.85 16.83
CA VAL A 474 -10.66 7.94 16.37
C VAL A 474 -11.24 8.38 15.02
N TYR A 475 -11.38 9.70 14.82
CA TYR A 475 -12.01 10.32 13.65
C TYR A 475 -10.99 11.01 12.75
N THR A 476 -9.84 10.36 12.54
CA THR A 476 -8.67 10.96 11.86
C THR A 476 -8.97 11.43 10.44
N ARG A 477 -9.80 10.68 9.70
CA ARG A 477 -10.28 11.09 8.36
C ARG A 477 -10.99 12.45 8.39
N PHE A 478 -11.89 12.69 9.35
CA PHE A 478 -12.55 13.99 9.49
C PHE A 478 -11.61 15.11 9.94
N ALA A 479 -10.61 14.80 10.78
CA ALA A 479 -9.58 15.76 11.15
C ALA A 479 -8.72 16.15 9.93
N ALA A 480 -8.36 15.19 9.08
CA ALA A 480 -7.65 15.41 7.83
C ALA A 480 -8.49 16.20 6.79
N ASP A 481 -9.78 15.88 6.68
CA ASP A 481 -10.75 16.65 5.88
C ASP A 481 -10.70 18.12 6.33
N LYS A 482 -10.76 18.38 7.63
CA LYS A 482 -10.82 19.73 8.20
C LYS A 482 -9.60 20.60 7.90
N VAL A 483 -8.40 20.01 7.79
CA VAL A 483 -7.16 20.74 7.51
C VAL A 483 -6.84 20.83 6.02
N GLY A 484 -7.65 20.22 5.15
CA GLY A 484 -7.51 20.33 3.69
C GLY A 484 -6.45 19.41 3.11
N ALA A 485 -6.36 18.16 3.61
CA ALA A 485 -5.49 17.14 3.04
C ALA A 485 -5.77 16.86 1.55
N THR A 486 -4.72 16.52 0.80
CA THR A 486 -4.81 16.27 -0.65
C THR A 486 -5.32 14.87 -0.95
N LYS A 487 -6.38 14.78 -1.75
CA LYS A 487 -7.00 13.52 -2.17
C LYS A 487 -6.10 12.76 -3.14
N MET A 488 -5.67 11.57 -2.75
CA MET A 488 -4.72 10.76 -3.52
C MET A 488 -5.39 9.60 -4.26
N ASP A 489 -4.65 9.01 -5.19
CA ASP A 489 -5.06 7.82 -5.93
C ASP A 489 -4.63 6.56 -5.16
N ARG A 490 -5.39 6.20 -4.12
CA ARG A 490 -5.20 4.99 -3.28
C ARG A 490 -3.74 4.79 -2.83
N PRO A 491 -3.29 5.56 -1.81
CA PRO A 491 -1.99 5.36 -1.19
C PRO A 491 -1.88 3.97 -0.57
N GLU A 492 -1.05 3.12 -1.18
CA GLU A 492 -0.68 1.81 -0.65
C GLU A 492 0.65 1.96 0.13
N ASP A 493 1.72 1.24 -0.24
CA ASP A 493 2.91 1.11 0.61
C ASP A 493 3.90 2.29 0.52
N PHE A 494 4.70 2.44 1.58
CA PHE A 494 5.70 3.49 1.79
C PHE A 494 7.03 2.87 2.18
N GLN A 495 8.12 3.32 1.56
CA GLN A 495 9.44 2.82 1.92
C GLN A 495 10.49 3.94 1.80
N VAL A 496 11.25 4.18 2.86
CA VAL A 496 12.41 5.09 2.80
C VAL A 496 13.62 4.32 2.30
N ASN A 497 14.28 4.87 1.28
CA ASN A 497 15.48 4.28 0.72
C ASN A 497 16.65 4.36 1.73
N PRO A 498 17.29 3.21 2.06
CA PRO A 498 18.34 3.17 3.08
C PRO A 498 19.66 3.83 2.65
N VAL A 499 19.82 4.15 1.36
CA VAL A 499 21.03 4.74 0.78
C VAL A 499 20.87 6.26 0.61
N ASN A 500 19.78 6.69 -0.03
CA ASN A 500 19.58 8.09 -0.39
C ASN A 500 18.59 8.86 0.52
N GLU A 501 17.94 8.18 1.48
CA GLU A 501 16.99 8.76 2.45
C GLU A 501 15.74 9.41 1.83
N LYS A 502 15.46 9.19 0.54
CA LYS A 502 14.19 9.58 -0.07
C LYS A 502 13.09 8.58 0.24
N LEU A 503 11.87 9.09 0.36
CA LEU A 503 10.66 8.29 0.55
C LEU A 503 10.05 7.93 -0.80
N TYR A 504 9.58 6.69 -0.93
CA TYR A 504 8.86 6.21 -2.11
C TYR A 504 7.47 5.72 -1.70
N LEU A 505 6.48 5.98 -2.55
CA LEU A 505 5.07 5.66 -2.31
C LEU A 505 4.44 5.04 -3.57
N ALA A 506 3.71 3.95 -3.38
CA ALA A 506 2.82 3.38 -4.37
C ALA A 506 1.41 4.03 -4.34
N LEU A 507 0.90 4.39 -5.52
CA LEU A 507 -0.44 4.92 -5.72
C LEU A 507 -1.15 4.01 -6.73
N THR A 508 -1.85 2.99 -6.24
CA THR A 508 -2.17 1.79 -7.03
C THR A 508 -3.10 2.03 -8.22
N ASN A 509 -4.15 2.83 -8.03
CA ASN A 509 -5.10 3.24 -9.08
C ASN A 509 -6.21 4.14 -8.50
N ASN A 510 -6.90 4.85 -9.40
CA ASN A 510 -8.15 5.53 -9.09
C ASN A 510 -8.99 5.75 -10.37
N SER A 511 -9.87 4.79 -10.66
CA SER A 511 -10.81 4.89 -11.78
C SER A 511 -11.81 6.05 -11.67
N TYR A 512 -11.87 6.75 -10.53
CA TYR A 512 -12.79 7.88 -10.33
C TYR A 512 -12.10 9.24 -10.51
N ARG A 513 -10.76 9.29 -10.56
CA ARG A 513 -9.99 10.52 -10.80
C ARG A 513 -10.43 11.20 -12.09
N GLY A 514 -11.00 12.41 -11.99
CA GLY A 514 -11.50 13.12 -13.18
C GLY A 514 -12.49 12.32 -14.02
N ALA A 515 -13.19 11.34 -13.44
CA ALA A 515 -14.09 10.47 -14.21
C ALA A 515 -15.21 11.26 -14.89
N SER A 516 -15.64 10.74 -16.03
CA SER A 516 -16.70 11.33 -16.85
C SER A 516 -17.78 10.29 -17.17
N GLY A 517 -18.84 10.69 -17.86
CA GLY A 517 -19.93 9.77 -18.23
C GLY A 517 -20.63 9.16 -17.00
N GLU A 518 -20.73 7.84 -16.96
CA GLU A 518 -21.46 7.11 -15.91
C GLU A 518 -20.79 7.21 -14.53
N ASN A 519 -19.46 7.38 -14.48
CA ASN A 519 -18.70 7.54 -13.24
C ASN A 519 -18.53 9.01 -12.81
N ALA A 520 -19.11 9.98 -13.54
CA ALA A 520 -18.91 11.39 -13.28
C ALA A 520 -19.32 11.81 -11.85
N SER A 521 -20.36 11.18 -11.27
CA SER A 521 -20.79 11.45 -9.89
C SER A 521 -19.86 10.87 -8.82
N LYS A 522 -19.02 9.90 -9.20
CA LYS A 522 -18.07 9.24 -8.30
C LYS A 522 -16.75 10.00 -8.19
N SER A 523 -16.42 10.82 -9.19
CA SER A 523 -15.27 11.72 -9.16
C SER A 523 -15.40 12.74 -8.03
N LYS A 524 -14.33 12.89 -7.22
CA LYS A 524 -14.25 13.86 -6.11
C LYS A 524 -13.25 14.98 -6.34
N GLU A 525 -12.44 14.83 -7.40
CA GLU A 525 -11.46 15.81 -7.84
C GLU A 525 -11.05 15.46 -9.28
N ASP A 526 -10.78 16.50 -10.08
CA ASP A 526 -10.26 16.33 -11.43
C ASP A 526 -8.77 15.88 -11.40
N VAL A 527 -8.17 15.73 -12.57
CA VAL A 527 -6.74 15.47 -12.70
C VAL A 527 -5.91 16.64 -12.15
N LYS A 528 -4.79 16.30 -11.54
CA LYS A 528 -3.82 17.23 -10.94
C LYS A 528 -2.42 16.72 -11.23
N GLU A 529 -1.40 17.56 -11.09
CA GLU A 529 -0.04 17.15 -11.47
C GLU A 529 0.46 15.92 -10.68
N TYR A 530 0.10 15.81 -9.40
CA TYR A 530 0.40 14.63 -8.57
C TYR A 530 -0.47 13.40 -8.89
N ALA A 531 -1.53 13.56 -9.68
CA ALA A 531 -2.44 12.52 -10.16
C ALA A 531 -2.87 12.83 -11.62
N PRO A 532 -1.93 12.76 -12.58
CA PRO A 532 -2.08 13.41 -13.89
C PRO A 532 -2.85 12.54 -14.90
N ILE A 533 -3.35 11.38 -14.47
CA ILE A 533 -4.05 10.41 -15.32
C ILE A 533 -5.52 10.41 -14.99
N ARG A 534 -6.34 10.72 -16.00
CA ARG A 534 -7.79 10.60 -15.90
C ARG A 534 -8.17 9.14 -15.81
N GLU A 535 -9.03 8.82 -14.84
CA GLU A 535 -9.52 7.48 -14.56
C GLU A 535 -8.37 6.45 -14.51
N ASN A 536 -7.35 6.80 -13.70
CA ASN A 536 -6.11 6.08 -13.58
C ASN A 536 -6.34 4.60 -13.20
N LYS A 537 -5.93 3.69 -14.09
CA LYS A 537 -6.11 2.23 -13.93
C LYS A 537 -4.81 1.47 -13.66
N ASN A 538 -3.67 2.11 -13.84
CA ASN A 538 -2.36 1.45 -13.76
C ASN A 538 -1.55 1.93 -12.56
N GLY A 539 -1.90 3.06 -11.96
CA GLY A 539 -1.20 3.59 -10.80
C GLY A 539 0.04 4.39 -11.13
N LEU A 540 0.65 4.91 -10.07
CA LEU A 540 1.79 5.81 -10.08
C LEU A 540 2.77 5.36 -8.98
N VAL A 541 4.03 5.77 -9.12
CA VAL A 541 5.01 5.69 -8.04
C VAL A 541 5.59 7.07 -7.81
N MET A 542 5.46 7.57 -6.60
CA MET A 542 5.93 8.90 -6.20
C MET A 542 7.23 8.80 -5.40
N GLU A 543 8.16 9.70 -5.66
CA GLU A 543 9.37 9.94 -4.87
C GLU A 543 9.21 11.26 -4.12
N ILE A 544 9.48 11.24 -2.81
CA ILE A 544 9.38 12.38 -1.90
C ILE A 544 10.76 12.63 -1.26
N ASP A 545 11.19 13.89 -1.26
CA ASP A 545 12.35 14.39 -0.51
C ASP A 545 11.83 15.12 0.73
N ASP A 546 11.85 14.45 1.88
CA ASP A 546 11.30 14.93 3.17
C ASP A 546 12.43 15.10 4.20
N ASP A 547 12.38 16.18 4.98
CA ASP A 547 13.30 16.43 6.10
C ASP A 547 12.86 15.70 7.38
N PHE A 548 12.05 14.65 7.25
CA PHE A 548 11.48 13.81 8.31
C PHE A 548 10.76 14.57 9.44
N ALA A 549 11.49 15.23 10.34
CA ALA A 549 10.95 16.11 11.37
C ALA A 549 10.36 17.43 10.80
N GLY A 550 10.75 17.79 9.58
CA GLY A 550 10.25 18.98 8.88
C GLY A 550 8.76 18.91 8.51
N GLU A 551 8.18 20.07 8.20
CA GLU A 551 6.77 20.20 7.81
C GLU A 551 6.58 20.47 6.30
N SER A 552 7.65 20.39 5.52
CA SER A 552 7.65 20.63 4.07
C SER A 552 8.49 19.61 3.35
N PHE A 553 8.09 19.26 2.13
CA PHE A 553 8.79 18.32 1.27
C PHE A 553 8.69 18.72 -0.19
N THR A 554 9.51 18.13 -1.04
CA THR A 554 9.31 18.13 -2.50
C THR A 554 8.96 16.73 -2.97
N TRP A 555 8.30 16.65 -4.12
CA TRP A 555 7.90 15.37 -4.69
C TRP A 555 8.06 15.36 -6.20
N ASN A 556 8.24 14.18 -6.79
CA ASN A 556 8.13 13.93 -8.23
C ASN A 556 7.49 12.56 -8.48
N LEU A 557 6.81 12.38 -9.61
CA LEU A 557 6.38 11.05 -10.05
C LEU A 557 7.56 10.33 -10.70
N LEU A 558 8.05 9.28 -10.04
CA LEU A 558 9.06 8.38 -10.59
C LEU A 558 8.47 7.59 -11.76
N LEU A 559 7.29 7.00 -11.56
CA LEU A 559 6.60 6.19 -12.56
C LEU A 559 5.16 6.67 -12.77
N VAL A 560 4.76 6.72 -14.03
CA VAL A 560 3.37 6.62 -14.46
C VAL A 560 3.22 5.27 -15.14
N CYS A 561 2.61 4.32 -14.43
CA CYS A 561 2.62 2.91 -14.78
C CYS A 561 1.72 2.60 -16.00
N GLY A 562 1.99 1.48 -16.65
CA GLY A 562 1.19 0.95 -17.75
C GLY A 562 2.01 0.18 -18.78
N ASP A 563 1.40 0.00 -19.95
CA ASP A 563 2.06 -0.52 -21.14
C ASP A 563 3.07 0.52 -21.65
N PRO A 564 4.38 0.21 -21.75
CA PRO A 564 5.40 1.15 -22.21
C PRO A 564 5.18 1.70 -23.63
N GLU A 565 4.38 1.01 -24.46
CA GLU A 565 3.99 1.52 -25.79
C GLU A 565 2.95 2.64 -25.70
N ALA A 566 2.23 2.77 -24.57
CA ALA A 566 1.25 3.84 -24.38
C ALA A 566 1.93 5.21 -24.27
N ALA A 567 1.24 6.24 -24.77
CA ALA A 567 1.73 7.61 -24.71
C ALA A 567 1.78 8.14 -23.27
N SER A 568 0.81 7.75 -22.44
CA SER A 568 0.58 8.24 -21.08
C SER A 568 1.59 7.75 -20.03
N THR A 569 2.45 6.79 -20.37
CA THR A 569 3.39 6.20 -19.39
C THR A 569 4.70 6.98 -19.33
N TYR A 570 5.26 7.03 -18.13
CA TYR A 570 6.53 7.68 -17.83
C TYR A 570 7.35 6.82 -16.88
N PHE A 571 8.66 6.71 -17.14
CA PHE A 571 9.55 5.82 -16.41
C PHE A 571 10.82 6.58 -15.99
N GLY A 572 10.67 7.66 -15.21
CA GLY A 572 11.80 8.44 -14.69
C GLY A 572 12.75 9.02 -15.75
N GLY A 573 12.32 9.11 -17.01
CA GLY A 573 13.14 9.50 -18.15
C GLY A 573 13.91 8.36 -18.85
N PHE A 574 13.78 7.12 -18.39
CA PHE A 574 14.36 5.95 -19.05
C PHE A 574 13.69 5.65 -20.39
N ASP A 575 14.42 4.98 -21.28
CA ASP A 575 13.88 4.50 -22.55
C ASP A 575 12.82 3.42 -22.30
N LYS A 576 11.56 3.80 -22.45
CA LYS A 576 10.40 2.94 -22.25
C LYS A 576 10.34 1.73 -23.19
N SER A 577 11.11 1.69 -24.29
CA SER A 577 11.23 0.47 -25.10
C SER A 577 12.07 -0.63 -24.42
N LYS A 578 12.73 -0.31 -23.31
CA LYS A 578 13.67 -1.18 -22.58
C LYS A 578 13.23 -1.44 -21.13
N VAL A 579 11.95 -1.26 -20.83
CA VAL A 579 11.37 -1.53 -19.50
C VAL A 579 10.29 -2.61 -19.58
N SER A 580 10.08 -3.32 -18.47
CA SER A 580 8.94 -4.21 -18.33
C SER A 580 7.64 -3.42 -18.13
N PRO A 581 6.50 -3.87 -18.70
CA PRO A 581 5.19 -3.33 -18.37
C PRO A 581 4.85 -3.58 -16.89
N ILE A 582 4.29 -2.57 -16.22
CA ILE A 582 3.93 -2.61 -14.79
C ILE A 582 2.59 -1.89 -14.59
N SER A 583 1.76 -2.38 -13.66
CA SER A 583 0.44 -1.82 -13.37
C SER A 583 0.05 -2.18 -11.93
N CYS A 584 -0.71 -1.29 -11.28
CA CYS A 584 -1.18 -1.41 -9.90
C CYS A 584 -0.03 -1.70 -8.92
N PRO A 585 0.96 -0.78 -8.82
CA PRO A 585 2.03 -0.91 -7.84
C PRO A 585 1.41 -0.87 -6.43
N ASP A 586 1.91 -1.75 -5.58
CA ASP A 586 1.43 -1.96 -4.21
C ASP A 586 2.66 -1.96 -3.28
N ASN A 587 3.06 -3.11 -2.73
CA ASN A 587 4.12 -3.16 -1.72
C ASN A 587 5.50 -2.75 -2.26
N LEU A 588 6.29 -2.08 -1.43
CA LEU A 588 7.61 -1.56 -1.75
C LEU A 588 8.70 -2.17 -0.86
N ALA A 589 9.86 -2.44 -1.44
CA ALA A 589 11.06 -2.87 -0.70
C ALA A 589 12.33 -2.26 -1.29
N PHE A 590 13.42 -2.31 -0.52
CA PHE A 590 14.76 -1.99 -1.02
C PHE A 590 15.68 -3.19 -0.88
N ASP A 591 16.52 -3.41 -1.89
CA ASP A 591 17.67 -4.29 -1.75
C ASP A 591 18.85 -3.58 -1.07
N SER A 592 19.92 -4.33 -0.82
CA SER A 592 21.15 -3.81 -0.21
C SER A 592 21.92 -2.80 -1.08
N TYR A 593 21.57 -2.68 -2.36
CA TYR A 593 22.15 -1.74 -3.32
C TYR A 593 21.35 -0.44 -3.44
N GLY A 594 20.18 -0.37 -2.80
CA GLY A 594 19.29 0.79 -2.84
C GLY A 594 18.40 0.83 -4.09
N ASN A 595 18.24 -0.27 -4.84
CA ASN A 595 17.23 -0.34 -5.89
C ASN A 595 15.85 -0.56 -5.26
N LEU A 596 14.84 0.08 -5.83
CA LEU A 596 13.45 -0.09 -5.40
C LEU A 596 12.90 -1.41 -5.97
N TRP A 597 12.16 -2.14 -5.17
CA TRP A 597 11.43 -3.34 -5.57
C TRP A 597 9.94 -3.12 -5.34
N ILE A 598 9.12 -3.41 -6.34
CA ILE A 598 7.70 -3.06 -6.38
C ILE A 598 6.90 -4.32 -6.68
N SER A 599 5.97 -4.67 -5.80
CA SER A 599 4.99 -5.72 -6.03
C SER A 599 3.73 -5.13 -6.68
N THR A 600 2.90 -5.98 -7.29
CA THR A 600 1.66 -5.53 -7.93
C THR A 600 0.44 -6.34 -7.48
N ASP A 601 -0.72 -5.67 -7.43
CA ASP A 601 -2.03 -6.26 -7.15
C ASP A 601 -3.07 -5.79 -8.18
N GLY A 602 -3.55 -6.73 -9.01
CA GLY A 602 -4.67 -6.48 -9.92
C GLY A 602 -4.23 -5.89 -11.26
N ASN A 603 -3.00 -6.23 -11.69
CA ASN A 603 -2.36 -5.77 -12.93
C ASN A 603 -3.35 -5.67 -14.10
N ALA A 604 -3.64 -4.44 -14.54
CA ALA A 604 -4.63 -4.15 -15.58
C ALA A 604 -4.16 -4.50 -17.01
N LEU A 605 -2.95 -5.03 -17.17
CA LEU A 605 -2.32 -5.37 -18.46
C LEU A 605 -2.55 -6.82 -18.88
N LYS A 606 -3.36 -7.58 -18.11
CA LYS A 606 -3.79 -8.96 -18.39
C LYS A 606 -2.68 -10.01 -18.35
N SER A 607 -1.62 -9.70 -17.61
CA SER A 607 -0.65 -10.68 -17.12
C SER A 607 -0.90 -10.93 -15.64
N ASN A 608 -0.29 -12.00 -15.13
CA ASN A 608 -0.19 -12.19 -13.68
C ASN A 608 0.55 -11.00 -13.04
N ASP A 609 0.25 -10.79 -11.77
CA ASP A 609 1.01 -9.89 -10.91
C ASP A 609 2.46 -10.37 -10.72
N GLY A 610 3.33 -9.46 -10.28
CA GLY A 610 4.74 -9.78 -10.11
C GLY A 610 5.51 -8.80 -9.24
N LEU A 611 6.81 -9.07 -9.13
CA LEU A 611 7.77 -8.25 -8.41
C LEU A 611 8.77 -7.65 -9.41
N TYR A 612 8.98 -6.35 -9.33
CA TYR A 612 9.75 -5.56 -10.29
C TYR A 612 10.87 -4.82 -9.59
N ALA A 613 12.10 -4.88 -10.13
CA ALA A 613 13.20 -4.05 -9.66
C ALA A 613 13.29 -2.75 -10.49
N VAL A 614 13.58 -1.64 -9.82
CA VAL A 614 13.61 -0.29 -10.39
C VAL A 614 14.91 0.43 -10.03
N GLY A 615 15.64 0.86 -11.06
CA GLY A 615 16.83 1.71 -10.89
C GLY A 615 16.44 3.14 -10.54
N LEU A 616 17.10 3.74 -9.55
CA LEU A 616 16.73 5.07 -9.04
C LEU A 616 17.66 6.20 -9.46
N GLU A 617 18.85 5.87 -9.96
CA GLU A 617 19.92 6.84 -10.17
C GLU A 617 20.63 6.67 -11.52
N GLY A 618 21.28 7.76 -11.94
CA GLY A 618 22.15 7.79 -13.12
C GLY A 618 21.41 7.46 -14.42
N GLU A 619 22.12 6.77 -15.34
CA GLU A 619 21.56 6.34 -16.63
C GLU A 619 20.47 5.26 -16.48
N ASN A 620 20.32 4.66 -15.29
CA ASN A 620 19.33 3.61 -14.98
C ASN A 620 18.08 4.15 -14.26
N ARG A 621 17.96 5.46 -13.98
CA ARG A 621 16.79 6.00 -13.30
C ARG A 621 15.52 5.69 -14.09
N GLY A 622 14.60 4.97 -13.47
CA GLY A 622 13.34 4.52 -14.05
C GLY A 622 13.45 3.26 -14.92
N GLN A 623 14.60 2.58 -14.97
CA GLN A 623 14.69 1.25 -15.56
C GLN A 623 13.86 0.28 -14.72
N VAL A 624 12.77 -0.27 -15.28
CA VAL A 624 11.92 -1.26 -14.62
C VAL A 624 12.17 -2.65 -15.22
N LYS A 625 12.42 -3.66 -14.38
CA LYS A 625 12.63 -5.06 -14.79
C LYS A 625 11.82 -6.01 -13.93
N CYS A 626 10.92 -6.78 -14.54
CA CYS A 626 10.19 -7.85 -13.85
C CYS A 626 11.17 -8.96 -13.42
N PHE A 627 11.24 -9.23 -12.12
CA PHE A 627 12.04 -10.31 -11.57
C PHE A 627 11.25 -11.61 -11.48
N LEU A 628 10.03 -11.57 -10.96
CA LEU A 628 9.16 -12.75 -10.92
C LEU A 628 7.70 -12.38 -11.20
N THR A 629 6.93 -13.39 -11.61
CA THR A 629 5.47 -13.34 -11.64
C THR A 629 4.90 -14.42 -10.75
N VAL A 630 3.74 -14.16 -10.15
CA VAL A 630 3.01 -15.11 -9.29
C VAL A 630 1.99 -15.91 -10.11
N PRO A 631 1.37 -16.97 -9.54
CA PRO A 631 0.36 -17.77 -10.23
C PRO A 631 -0.86 -16.96 -10.68
N LYS A 632 -1.66 -17.59 -11.54
CA LYS A 632 -2.87 -17.00 -12.11
C LYS A 632 -3.81 -16.46 -11.03
N ALA A 633 -4.22 -15.20 -11.20
CA ALA A 633 -5.15 -14.48 -10.30
C ALA A 633 -4.70 -14.40 -8.83
N ALA A 634 -3.43 -14.68 -8.56
CA ALA A 634 -2.79 -14.27 -7.31
C ALA A 634 -2.29 -12.84 -7.44
N GLU A 635 -2.10 -12.18 -6.31
CA GLU A 635 -1.29 -10.97 -6.20
C GLU A 635 0.09 -11.27 -5.57
N THR A 636 1.01 -10.32 -5.69
CA THR A 636 2.34 -10.41 -5.11
C THR A 636 2.44 -9.49 -3.89
N CYS A 637 2.62 -10.04 -2.70
CA CYS A 637 2.69 -9.28 -1.45
C CYS A 637 4.01 -9.49 -0.70
N GLY A 638 4.28 -8.61 0.27
CA GLY A 638 5.33 -8.73 1.29
C GLY A 638 6.72 -9.07 0.74
N PRO A 639 7.27 -8.31 -0.23
CA PRO A 639 8.57 -8.62 -0.81
C PRO A 639 9.69 -8.49 0.22
N ILE A 640 10.50 -9.54 0.35
CA ILE A 640 11.75 -9.53 1.13
C ILE A 640 12.91 -9.75 0.17
N VAL A 641 13.76 -8.74 0.01
CA VAL A 641 14.88 -8.78 -0.92
C VAL A 641 16.19 -8.68 -0.17
N THR A 642 16.96 -9.77 -0.18
CA THR A 642 18.29 -9.85 0.43
C THR A 642 19.32 -10.27 -0.62
N ASP A 643 20.60 -10.20 -0.25
CA ASP A 643 21.69 -10.70 -1.11
C ASP A 643 21.55 -12.20 -1.43
N GLU A 644 20.93 -12.99 -0.56
CA GLU A 644 20.87 -14.45 -0.68
C GLU A 644 19.61 -14.95 -1.36
N ARG A 645 18.49 -14.22 -1.20
CA ARG A 645 17.15 -14.66 -1.61
C ARG A 645 16.19 -13.49 -1.79
N VAL A 646 15.22 -13.72 -2.66
CA VAL A 646 13.99 -12.92 -2.79
C VAL A 646 12.84 -13.78 -2.27
N MET A 647 11.96 -13.22 -1.45
CA MET A 647 10.73 -13.87 -1.00
C MET A 647 9.54 -13.00 -1.33
N VAL A 648 8.43 -13.63 -1.67
CA VAL A 648 7.13 -12.97 -1.84
C VAL A 648 6.04 -13.85 -1.24
N ASN A 649 5.04 -13.19 -0.70
CA ASN A 649 3.82 -13.79 -0.26
C ASN A 649 2.86 -13.83 -1.44
N VAL A 650 2.50 -15.03 -1.89
CA VAL A 650 1.52 -15.24 -2.96
C VAL A 650 0.14 -15.26 -2.32
N GLN A 651 -0.62 -14.19 -2.50
CA GLN A 651 -1.98 -14.06 -1.96
C GLN A 651 -3.01 -14.63 -2.94
N HIS A 652 -4.08 -15.23 -2.40
CA HIS A 652 -5.30 -15.60 -3.11
C HIS A 652 -5.17 -16.25 -4.53
N PRO A 653 -4.29 -17.26 -4.74
CA PRO A 653 -4.14 -17.87 -6.06
C PRO A 653 -5.45 -18.44 -6.59
N GLY A 654 -5.80 -18.07 -7.83
CA GLY A 654 -7.03 -18.53 -8.49
C GLY A 654 -8.30 -17.76 -8.13
N GLU A 655 -8.20 -16.61 -7.46
CA GLU A 655 -9.36 -15.84 -7.04
C GLU A 655 -10.04 -15.10 -8.20
N THR A 656 -10.96 -15.82 -8.86
CA THR A 656 -11.73 -15.34 -10.01
C THR A 656 -13.23 -15.42 -9.72
N ASP A 657 -14.05 -14.64 -10.42
CA ASP A 657 -15.51 -14.53 -10.17
C ASP A 657 -16.27 -15.86 -10.13
N ASP A 658 -15.81 -16.85 -10.90
CA ASP A 658 -16.47 -18.17 -11.03
C ASP A 658 -15.79 -19.26 -10.18
N ALA A 659 -14.75 -18.93 -9.41
CA ALA A 659 -13.99 -19.89 -8.63
C ALA A 659 -14.74 -20.27 -7.34
N THR A 660 -14.64 -21.55 -7.00
CA THR A 660 -15.21 -22.16 -5.78
C THR A 660 -14.28 -23.27 -5.32
N PHE A 661 -14.51 -23.81 -4.13
CA PHE A 661 -13.82 -25.01 -3.64
C PHE A 661 -13.89 -26.17 -4.64
N GLU A 662 -15.07 -26.41 -5.25
CA GLU A 662 -15.27 -27.51 -6.20
C GLU A 662 -14.74 -27.23 -7.61
N ASN A 663 -14.58 -25.96 -7.97
CA ASN A 663 -14.09 -25.51 -9.27
C ASN A 663 -13.07 -24.38 -9.07
N PRO A 664 -11.86 -24.70 -8.61
CA PRO A 664 -10.86 -23.68 -8.26
C PRO A 664 -10.27 -23.02 -9.51
N GLY A 665 -9.89 -21.75 -9.40
CA GLY A 665 -9.29 -20.99 -10.50
C GLY A 665 -7.80 -21.23 -10.74
N SER A 666 -7.14 -21.89 -9.77
CA SER A 666 -5.72 -22.25 -9.67
C SER A 666 -5.59 -23.58 -8.92
N HIS A 667 -4.45 -24.25 -9.08
CA HIS A 667 -4.05 -25.40 -8.25
C HIS A 667 -2.68 -25.17 -7.60
N TRP A 668 -2.17 -23.95 -7.56
CA TRP A 668 -0.92 -23.64 -6.90
C TRP A 668 -1.08 -23.68 -5.37
N PRO A 669 -0.11 -24.20 -4.58
CA PRO A 669 1.25 -24.60 -4.99
C PRO A 669 1.45 -26.05 -5.41
N GLU A 670 0.57 -26.99 -5.04
CA GLU A 670 0.82 -28.43 -5.27
C GLU A 670 0.55 -28.90 -6.71
N GLY A 671 -0.24 -28.14 -7.48
CA GLY A 671 -0.67 -28.47 -8.84
C GLY A 671 -1.69 -29.61 -8.90
N GLY A 672 -1.95 -30.10 -10.11
CA GLY A 672 -2.90 -31.20 -10.34
C GLY A 672 -4.34 -30.79 -10.02
N ASP A 673 -5.01 -31.53 -9.14
CA ASP A 673 -6.39 -31.27 -8.69
C ASP A 673 -6.43 -30.78 -7.23
N SER A 674 -5.33 -30.22 -6.72
CA SER A 674 -5.25 -29.72 -5.35
C SER A 674 -6.11 -28.47 -5.12
N VAL A 675 -6.53 -28.24 -3.89
CA VAL A 675 -7.16 -26.98 -3.49
C VAL A 675 -6.07 -25.89 -3.50
N PRO A 676 -6.28 -24.73 -4.13
CA PRO A 676 -5.29 -23.67 -4.13
C PRO A 676 -5.06 -23.13 -2.72
N ARG A 677 -3.80 -22.82 -2.41
CA ARG A 677 -3.39 -22.34 -1.08
C ARG A 677 -2.52 -21.10 -1.23
N PRO A 678 -2.90 -19.95 -0.64
CA PRO A 678 -1.96 -18.86 -0.44
C PRO A 678 -0.70 -19.38 0.26
N ALA A 679 0.47 -18.98 -0.23
CA ALA A 679 1.72 -19.49 0.31
C ALA A 679 2.90 -18.53 0.12
N VAL A 680 3.96 -18.78 0.87
CA VAL A 680 5.20 -18.00 0.81
C VAL A 680 6.13 -18.63 -0.23
N ALA A 681 6.41 -17.90 -1.30
CA ALA A 681 7.35 -18.30 -2.34
C ALA A 681 8.72 -17.66 -2.12
N MET A 682 9.76 -18.38 -2.51
CA MET A 682 11.15 -17.91 -2.44
C MET A 682 11.84 -18.14 -3.78
N ALA A 683 12.80 -17.30 -4.09
CA ALA A 683 13.69 -17.42 -5.23
C ALA A 683 15.14 -17.15 -4.80
N TRP A 684 16.06 -17.98 -5.27
CA TRP A 684 17.49 -17.84 -4.98
C TRP A 684 18.34 -18.31 -6.16
N ARG A 685 19.59 -17.87 -6.21
CA ARG A 685 20.48 -18.28 -7.29
C ARG A 685 20.98 -19.70 -7.14
N THR A 686 20.98 -20.44 -8.24
CA THR A 686 21.48 -21.82 -8.31
C THR A 686 23.01 -21.93 -8.17
N ASP A 687 23.73 -20.84 -8.38
CA ASP A 687 25.18 -20.75 -8.23
C ASP A 687 25.63 -20.16 -6.87
N ASN A 688 24.70 -19.92 -5.95
CA ASN A 688 24.91 -19.33 -4.62
C ASN A 688 25.61 -17.95 -4.65
N LYS A 689 25.59 -17.23 -5.78
CA LYS A 689 26.00 -15.83 -5.81
C LYS A 689 24.88 -14.93 -5.31
N LYS A 690 25.19 -13.64 -5.17
CA LYS A 690 24.23 -12.62 -4.78
C LYS A 690 23.15 -12.39 -5.84
N ILE A 691 21.94 -12.08 -5.40
CA ILE A 691 20.82 -11.69 -6.27
C ILE A 691 21.26 -10.53 -7.18
N GLY A 692 21.04 -10.69 -8.48
CA GLY A 692 21.22 -9.64 -9.50
C GLY A 692 22.65 -9.10 -9.67
N VAL A 693 23.69 -9.89 -9.38
CA VAL A 693 25.11 -9.53 -9.58
C VAL A 693 25.83 -10.52 -10.47
N ASP A 694 26.44 -10.07 -11.57
CA ASP A 694 27.14 -10.93 -12.53
C ASP A 694 26.30 -12.16 -12.95
N ALA A 695 24.99 -11.96 -13.14
CA ALA A 695 24.05 -13.00 -13.59
C ALA A 695 23.85 -12.97 -15.11
#